data_AF-A0A1C5MKT8-F1
#
_entry.id   AF-A0A1C5MKT8-F1
#
_cell.length_a   1.000
_cell.length_b   1.000
_cell.length_c   1.000
_cell.angle_alpha   90.00
_cell.angle_beta   90.00
_cell.angle_gamma   90.00
#
_symmetry.space_group_name_H-M   'P 1'
#
loop_
_entity.id
_entity.type
_entity.pdbx_description
1 polymer ?
#
loop_
_entity_poly.entity_id
_entity_poly.type
_entity_poly.pdbx_seq_one_letter_code
_entity_poly.pdbx_strand_id
1 'polypeptide(L)'
;MKTRWYRKSGIKGLLVLLTVFFMVAACAGAGVSVMIMNKGVQPLDSKDYVDSQSFTDNVYNLSHTIIDAINERHILDQADDEELIDLKELNRGDTLTHKSTSGLAYRAGDLYDWAKSSSWDTSTNVLICRQPDGSDYYMYYRDFADKIATGELKFVFGSDEDEGTENTKDILSMLSGREYTYYGYESDNIGIRNNGVEYVTDADGNVVYTDVYNYESSGNNDAPLKEVYKPDGADSILDVVNNNKEWKGNLSKAYQYLYEALVQYSDASYGEKILKTYASGATNVNYMYVDTKSGKVYTNIKDVTSSNYLKTLDKLTSGAGPFMLIAPDTQDCILGFSNISDWTVSYWQNMLENTGLAGENYLYFVSVDKDFPVLDRIKQEKLVYDKFEPWLVPVMAGSVLALILALAGVVILTIGAGRNNEDKKVHLNFLDRCYTEIVAVVVFMIWLMGTSVIVQAMDDEEMRIVWKTIGFGTLGLWFGIWFLAGWLSLVRRIKARSLWRDSLLRHILLLVRKCFSKCSDLLVFLGGNMISRVKIILLFGIFIFLQFMFTGMTVEGGSALSLLLMIVMDCAVLYYLIKKAWGREQIIAGLKKITDGDLQYKIPTEKLSGEQEMVADYINHIGEGLDAAVENSLKNERMKTELITNVSHDIKTPLTSIINYVDLLKRENPEDPKIRGYLEVLENKAQRLKVLTEDVVEASKASTGNIALEMTDLNFIELVHQVIGEFEEKFEERNLTMVVHFDEEEAIICADGRRLWRVLENVFGNVSKYAMENTRVYVDVKVDRPNVQLSLKNISAQPLNISAEELTERFIRGDVSRNTEGSGLGLSIAKDLVQLQGGEFKLYLDGDLFKVTIEFRMK
;
A
#
# COMPACT_ATOMS: atom_id res chain seq x y z
N MET A 1 -19.44 -3.40 50.64
CA MET A 1 -18.34 -2.66 49.96
C MET A 1 -18.54 -1.17 50.21
N LYS A 2 -17.53 -0.42 50.69
CA LYS A 2 -17.64 1.05 50.81
C LYS A 2 -17.83 1.64 49.40
N THR A 3 -19.00 2.21 49.13
CA THR A 3 -19.32 2.87 47.87
C THR A 3 -18.39 4.06 47.67
N ARG A 4 -17.56 4.04 46.62
CA ARG A 4 -16.69 5.18 46.30
C ARG A 4 -17.43 6.10 45.32
N TRP A 5 -17.52 7.39 45.64
CA TRP A 5 -18.30 8.37 44.88
C TRP A 5 -17.84 8.46 43.41
N TYR A 6 -16.53 8.51 43.16
CA TYR A 6 -15.92 8.58 41.82
C TYR A 6 -16.11 7.32 40.94
N ARG A 7 -16.77 6.28 41.47
CA ARG A 7 -17.10 5.06 40.70
C ARG A 7 -18.53 5.05 40.16
N LYS A 8 -19.40 5.98 40.58
CA LYS A 8 -20.77 6.11 40.05
C LYS A 8 -20.73 6.65 38.61
N SER A 9 -21.54 6.09 37.71
CA SER A 9 -21.53 6.42 36.28
C SER A 9 -21.79 7.92 36.01
N GLY A 10 -22.82 8.49 36.64
CA GLY A 10 -23.14 9.93 36.49
C GLY A 10 -22.03 10.86 36.98
N ILE A 11 -21.33 10.50 38.06
CA ILE A 11 -20.20 11.27 38.59
C ILE A 11 -19.00 11.21 37.65
N LYS A 12 -18.75 10.07 37.00
CA LYS A 12 -17.68 9.94 36.00
C LYS A 12 -17.94 10.80 34.77
N GLY A 13 -19.18 10.80 34.26
CA GLY A 13 -19.58 11.65 33.15
C GLY A 13 -19.37 13.13 33.48
N LEU A 14 -19.80 13.56 34.68
CA LEU A 14 -19.57 14.92 35.16
C LEU A 14 -18.07 15.26 35.28
N LEU A 15 -17.26 14.34 35.82
CA LEU A 15 -15.80 14.54 35.95
C LEU A 15 -15.11 14.66 34.59
N VAL A 16 -15.55 13.91 33.57
CA VAL A 16 -15.04 14.06 32.19
C VAL A 16 -15.35 15.46 31.67
N LEU A 17 -16.62 15.91 31.78
CA LEU A 17 -17.02 17.25 31.33
C LEU A 17 -16.25 18.36 32.06
N LEU A 18 -16.10 18.26 33.38
CA LEU A 18 -15.34 19.22 34.17
C LEU A 18 -13.85 19.24 33.79
N THR A 19 -13.25 18.07 33.56
CA THR A 19 -11.84 17.97 33.15
C THR A 19 -11.62 18.63 31.79
N VAL A 20 -12.51 18.38 30.83
CA VAL A 20 -12.48 19.03 29.51
C VAL A 20 -12.70 20.54 29.64
N PHE A 21 -13.67 20.98 30.45
CA PHE A 21 -13.91 22.41 30.69
C PHE A 21 -12.67 23.12 31.25
N PHE A 22 -12.01 22.54 32.26
CA PHE A 22 -10.79 23.11 32.82
C PHE A 22 -9.62 23.10 31.82
N MET A 23 -9.54 22.09 30.96
CA MET A 23 -8.55 22.04 29.89
C MET A 23 -8.80 23.13 28.82
N VAL A 24 -10.07 23.36 28.45
CA VAL A 24 -10.48 24.48 27.59
C VAL A 24 -10.08 25.83 28.21
N ALA A 25 -10.41 26.03 29.49
CA ALA A 25 -10.08 27.27 30.20
C ALA A 25 -8.56 27.48 30.30
N ALA A 26 -7.78 26.42 30.54
CA ALA A 26 -6.33 26.48 30.56
C ALA A 26 -5.76 26.86 29.19
N CYS A 27 -6.20 26.20 28.10
CA CYS A 27 -5.73 26.49 26.75
C CYS A 27 -6.13 27.91 26.28
N ALA A 28 -7.38 28.30 26.49
CA ALA A 28 -7.85 29.64 26.12
C ALA A 28 -7.11 30.73 26.91
N GLY A 29 -6.95 30.55 28.23
CA GLY A 29 -6.22 31.51 29.07
C GLY A 29 -4.75 31.61 28.70
N ALA A 30 -4.08 30.49 28.44
CA ALA A 30 -2.69 30.48 27.96
C ALA A 30 -2.55 31.18 26.60
N GLY A 31 -3.42 30.87 25.64
CA GLY A 31 -3.42 31.49 24.32
C GLY A 31 -3.65 33.00 24.37
N VAL A 32 -4.61 33.47 25.18
CA VAL A 32 -4.83 34.91 25.42
C VAL A 32 -3.61 35.57 26.04
N SER A 33 -2.97 34.92 27.01
CA SER A 33 -1.77 35.45 27.65
C SER A 33 -0.64 35.65 26.64
N VAL A 34 -0.38 34.66 25.79
CA VAL A 34 0.61 34.75 24.69
C VAL A 34 0.26 35.88 23.72
N MET A 35 -1.02 36.03 23.35
CA MET A 35 -1.45 37.12 22.47
C MET A 35 -1.26 38.51 23.09
N ILE A 36 -1.51 38.67 24.38
CA ILE A 36 -1.27 39.92 25.11
C ILE A 36 0.24 40.21 25.16
N MET A 37 1.06 39.19 25.43
CA MET A 37 2.52 39.31 25.43
C MET A 37 3.08 39.69 24.05
N ASN A 38 2.56 39.10 22.97
CA ASN A 38 2.92 39.46 21.59
C ASN A 38 2.52 40.91 21.21
N LYS A 39 1.65 41.55 21.99
CA LYS A 39 1.31 42.98 21.84
C LYS A 39 2.21 43.90 22.65
N GLY A 40 3.31 43.39 23.21
CA GLY A 40 4.29 44.17 23.96
C GLY A 40 3.83 44.46 25.39
N VAL A 41 3.16 43.51 26.04
CA VAL A 41 2.83 43.62 27.48
C VAL A 41 3.50 42.46 28.20
N GLN A 42 4.50 42.76 29.03
CA GLN A 42 5.21 41.73 29.77
C GLN A 42 4.52 41.38 31.11
N PRO A 43 4.64 40.13 31.59
CA PRO A 43 4.20 39.79 32.94
C PRO A 43 5.10 40.47 33.98
N LEU A 44 4.50 41.00 35.05
CA LEU A 44 5.19 41.73 36.15
C LEU A 44 5.74 43.11 35.79
N ASP A 45 5.34 43.63 34.63
CA ASP A 45 5.72 44.95 34.16
C ASP A 45 5.04 46.06 35.01
N SER A 46 5.54 47.30 34.94
CA SER A 46 4.96 48.40 35.74
C SER A 46 3.53 48.72 35.31
N LYS A 47 2.69 49.19 36.24
CA LYS A 47 1.34 49.65 35.88
C LYS A 47 1.33 50.88 34.99
N ASP A 48 2.36 51.73 35.11
CA ASP A 48 2.54 52.87 34.24
C ASP A 48 3.38 52.47 33.03
N TYR A 49 2.87 52.71 31.82
CA TYR A 49 3.52 52.33 30.57
C TYR A 49 4.93 52.92 30.47
N VAL A 50 5.13 54.17 30.91
CA VAL A 50 6.45 54.85 30.79
C VAL A 50 7.51 54.21 31.69
N ASP A 51 7.10 53.55 32.78
CA ASP A 51 7.99 52.86 33.72
C ASP A 51 8.14 51.36 33.41
N SER A 52 7.62 50.94 32.25
CA SER A 52 7.56 49.56 31.82
C SER A 52 8.80 49.15 30.99
N GLN A 53 9.20 47.88 31.08
CA GLN A 53 10.24 47.32 30.21
C GLN A 53 9.79 47.37 28.75
N SER A 54 8.50 47.15 28.52
CA SER A 54 7.90 47.19 27.18
C SER A 54 8.06 48.54 26.50
N PHE A 55 7.95 49.64 27.25
CA PHE A 55 8.23 50.99 26.75
C PHE A 55 9.70 51.17 26.41
N THR A 56 10.60 50.74 27.30
CA THR A 56 12.06 50.82 27.06
C THR A 56 12.46 50.07 25.78
N ASP A 57 11.94 48.85 25.59
CA ASP A 57 12.20 48.03 24.39
C ASP A 57 11.62 48.69 23.13
N ASN A 58 10.46 49.34 23.22
CA ASN A 58 9.89 50.06 22.07
C ASN A 58 10.72 51.30 21.70
N VAL A 59 11.12 52.11 22.67
CA VAL A 59 11.99 53.28 22.42
C VAL A 59 13.35 52.83 21.84
N TYR A 60 13.87 51.67 22.25
CA TYR A 60 15.05 51.06 21.63
C TYR A 60 14.82 50.74 20.14
N ASN A 61 13.75 50.00 19.82
CA ASN A 61 13.44 49.62 18.43
C ASN A 61 13.19 50.84 17.53
N LEU A 62 12.50 51.85 18.07
CA LEU A 62 12.30 53.13 17.40
C LEU A 62 13.62 53.86 17.18
N SER A 63 14.51 53.87 18.18
CA SER A 63 15.83 54.49 18.08
C SER A 63 16.70 53.80 17.04
N HIS A 64 16.73 52.46 17.01
CA HIS A 64 17.41 51.68 15.97
C HIS A 64 16.90 52.08 14.58
N THR A 65 15.57 52.11 14.39
CA THR A 65 14.95 52.52 13.12
C THR A 65 15.34 53.95 12.70
N ILE A 66 15.43 54.88 13.66
CA ILE A 66 15.82 56.28 13.40
C ILE A 66 17.31 56.36 13.03
N ILE A 67 18.19 55.68 13.77
CA ILE A 67 19.63 55.72 13.54
C ILE A 67 20.01 55.05 12.21
N ASP A 68 19.41 53.89 11.89
CA ASP A 68 19.58 53.25 10.58
C ASP A 68 19.16 54.19 9.47
N ALA A 69 18.00 54.84 9.60
CA ALA A 69 17.53 55.80 8.60
C ALA A 69 18.44 57.04 8.47
N ILE A 70 19.11 57.47 9.55
CA ILE A 70 20.15 58.51 9.48
C ILE A 70 21.38 57.99 8.72
N ASN A 71 21.78 56.73 8.95
CA ASN A 71 22.93 56.11 8.29
C ASN A 71 22.68 55.93 6.79
N GLU A 72 21.53 55.37 6.41
CA GLU A 72 21.14 55.19 5.01
C GLU A 72 21.09 56.53 4.27
N ARG A 73 20.58 57.59 4.92
CA ARG A 73 20.54 58.94 4.36
C ARG A 73 21.91 59.58 4.17
N HIS A 74 22.95 59.11 4.86
CA HIS A 74 24.26 59.75 4.93
C HIS A 74 24.89 60.02 3.56
N ILE A 75 24.65 59.16 2.55
CA ILE A 75 25.16 59.36 1.19
C ILE A 75 24.66 60.67 0.54
N LEU A 76 23.44 61.11 0.86
CA LEU A 76 22.87 62.37 0.34
C LEU A 76 23.54 63.61 0.91
N ASP A 77 24.34 63.43 1.95
CA ASP A 77 25.10 64.52 2.55
C ASP A 77 26.52 64.65 1.99
N GLN A 78 26.94 63.68 1.18
CA GLN A 78 28.29 63.65 0.62
C GLN A 78 28.40 64.50 -0.65
N ALA A 79 27.29 64.76 -1.36
CA ALA A 79 27.29 65.54 -2.59
C ALA A 79 25.94 66.26 -2.79
N ASP A 80 25.99 67.47 -3.37
CA ASP A 80 24.80 68.20 -3.82
C ASP A 80 24.24 67.60 -5.13
N ASP A 81 22.96 67.82 -5.43
CA ASP A 81 22.26 67.24 -6.60
C ASP A 81 22.98 67.47 -7.95
N GLU A 82 23.69 68.60 -8.08
CA GLU A 82 24.42 69.01 -9.29
C GLU A 82 25.83 68.43 -9.39
N GLU A 83 26.37 67.88 -8.30
CA GLU A 83 27.72 67.33 -8.24
C GLU A 83 27.78 65.92 -8.84
N LEU A 84 28.96 65.56 -9.38
CA LEU A 84 29.18 64.27 -10.01
C LEU A 84 29.62 63.22 -8.99
N ILE A 85 29.05 62.03 -9.10
CA ILE A 85 29.41 60.84 -8.35
C ILE A 85 30.10 59.88 -9.30
N ASP A 86 31.41 59.71 -9.14
CA ASP A 86 32.14 58.66 -9.85
C ASP A 86 31.87 57.32 -9.19
N LEU A 87 31.32 56.37 -9.96
CA LEU A 87 30.87 55.09 -9.40
C LEU A 87 32.03 54.25 -8.86
N LYS A 88 33.26 54.44 -9.35
CA LYS A 88 34.43 53.73 -8.86
C LYS A 88 34.92 54.29 -7.53
N GLU A 89 34.88 55.61 -7.36
CA GLU A 89 35.21 56.25 -6.08
C GLU A 89 34.20 55.83 -5.00
N LEU A 90 32.91 55.85 -5.34
CA LEU A 90 31.83 55.43 -4.44
C LEU A 90 31.99 53.96 -4.01
N ASN A 91 32.24 53.04 -4.96
CA ASN A 91 32.39 51.62 -4.67
C ASN A 91 33.59 51.31 -3.76
N ARG A 92 34.69 52.06 -3.90
CA ARG A 92 35.89 51.90 -3.08
C ARG A 92 35.77 52.50 -1.68
N GLY A 93 34.74 53.31 -1.43
CA GLY A 93 34.65 54.13 -0.22
C GLY A 93 35.71 55.24 -0.17
N ASP A 94 36.21 55.68 -1.33
CA ASP A 94 37.15 56.79 -1.42
C ASP A 94 36.42 58.13 -1.16
N THR A 95 37.15 59.18 -0.79
CA THR A 95 36.55 60.53 -0.70
C THR A 95 36.13 60.99 -2.10
N LEU A 96 34.85 61.30 -2.28
CA LEU A 96 34.30 61.76 -3.56
C LEU A 96 35.00 63.04 -4.02
N THR A 97 35.53 63.01 -5.24
CA THR A 97 36.24 64.16 -5.83
C THR A 97 35.32 65.13 -6.57
N HIS A 98 34.04 64.76 -6.72
CA HIS A 98 33.00 65.46 -7.47
C HIS A 98 33.34 65.65 -8.96
N LYS A 99 34.14 64.75 -9.52
CA LYS A 99 34.59 64.76 -10.92
C LYS A 99 34.49 63.37 -11.52
N SER A 100 34.31 63.29 -12.84
CA SER A 100 34.37 62.04 -13.59
C SER A 100 35.82 61.57 -13.75
N THR A 101 36.35 60.80 -12.79
CA THR A 101 37.75 60.36 -12.76
C THR A 101 37.97 59.02 -13.46
N SER A 102 37.00 58.11 -13.38
CA SER A 102 36.97 56.83 -14.09
C SER A 102 36.27 56.93 -15.44
N GLY A 103 35.51 58.00 -15.68
CA GLY A 103 34.65 58.17 -16.86
C GLY A 103 33.28 57.52 -16.73
N LEU A 104 32.98 56.88 -15.59
CA LEU A 104 31.64 56.38 -15.25
C LEU A 104 31.14 57.14 -14.03
N ALA A 105 30.59 58.33 -14.28
CA ALA A 105 30.06 59.22 -13.26
C ALA A 105 28.67 59.72 -13.64
N TYR A 106 27.84 59.99 -12.64
CA TYR A 106 26.48 60.50 -12.80
C TYR A 106 26.24 61.67 -11.86
N ARG A 107 25.27 62.54 -12.16
CA ARG A 107 24.86 63.57 -11.19
C ARG A 107 24.20 62.90 -9.99
N ALA A 108 24.49 63.39 -8.79
CA ALA A 108 23.91 62.85 -7.56
C ALA A 108 22.36 62.89 -7.59
N GLY A 109 21.77 63.97 -8.12
CA GLY A 109 20.32 64.10 -8.27
C GLY A 109 19.72 63.08 -9.25
N ASP A 110 20.42 62.78 -10.34
CA ASP A 110 19.98 61.78 -11.33
C ASP A 110 20.00 60.36 -10.72
N LEU A 111 21.06 60.02 -9.97
CA LEU A 111 21.12 58.74 -9.23
C LEU A 111 20.00 58.63 -8.20
N TYR A 112 19.75 59.70 -7.44
CA TYR A 112 18.68 59.72 -6.45
C TYR A 112 17.30 59.56 -7.10
N ASP A 113 17.01 60.29 -8.18
CA ASP A 113 15.74 60.18 -8.89
C ASP A 113 15.55 58.80 -9.53
N TRP A 114 16.62 58.21 -10.07
CA TRP A 114 16.60 56.85 -10.62
C TRP A 114 16.36 55.79 -9.54
N ALA A 115 16.97 55.96 -8.37
CA ALA A 115 16.89 55.02 -7.26
C ALA A 115 15.55 55.05 -6.50
N LYS A 116 14.68 56.05 -6.73
CA LYS A 116 13.32 56.08 -6.14
C LYS A 116 12.45 54.87 -6.51
N SER A 117 12.74 54.21 -7.63
CA SER A 117 12.15 52.92 -7.98
C SER A 117 12.94 51.79 -7.33
N SER A 118 12.30 50.94 -6.53
CA SER A 118 12.93 49.77 -5.91
C SER A 118 13.07 48.57 -6.86
N SER A 119 12.66 48.71 -8.12
CA SER A 119 12.79 47.70 -9.16
C SER A 119 13.24 48.38 -10.46
N TRP A 120 14.49 48.14 -10.86
CA TRP A 120 15.06 48.66 -12.09
C TRP A 120 14.87 47.69 -13.25
N ASP A 121 14.53 48.22 -14.42
CA ASP A 121 14.20 47.44 -15.62
C ASP A 121 15.47 46.78 -16.20
N THR A 122 15.55 45.45 -16.09
CA THR A 122 16.64 44.60 -16.62
C THR A 122 16.31 43.98 -17.97
N SER A 123 15.25 44.43 -18.66
CA SER A 123 14.86 43.90 -19.98
C SER A 123 15.76 44.33 -21.14
N THR A 124 16.79 45.12 -20.85
CA THR A 124 17.75 45.60 -21.83
C THR A 124 18.61 44.45 -22.32
N ASN A 125 18.56 44.21 -23.63
CA ASN A 125 19.38 43.19 -24.26
C ASN A 125 20.64 43.82 -24.88
N VAL A 126 21.80 43.36 -24.43
CA VAL A 126 23.12 43.81 -24.88
C VAL A 126 23.83 42.65 -25.58
N LEU A 127 24.42 42.94 -26.73
CA LEU A 127 25.22 42.00 -27.51
C LEU A 127 26.71 42.25 -27.31
N ILE A 128 27.47 41.17 -27.22
CA ILE A 128 28.93 41.16 -27.27
C ILE A 128 29.33 40.87 -28.73
N CYS A 129 29.97 41.84 -29.37
CA CYS A 129 30.45 41.74 -30.74
C CYS A 129 31.97 41.61 -30.75
N ARG A 130 32.49 40.41 -31.01
CA ARG A 130 33.93 40.10 -31.00
C ARG A 130 34.61 40.65 -32.25
N GLN A 131 35.52 41.60 -32.10
CA GLN A 131 36.27 42.20 -33.20
C GLN A 131 37.41 41.28 -33.70
N PRO A 132 37.96 41.49 -34.93
CA PRO A 132 39.04 40.67 -35.48
C PRO A 132 40.33 40.67 -34.66
N ASP A 133 40.57 41.70 -33.84
CA ASP A 133 41.71 41.78 -32.92
C ASP A 133 41.50 41.02 -31.61
N GLY A 134 40.35 40.35 -31.46
CA GLY A 134 39.95 39.58 -30.28
C GLY A 134 39.29 40.41 -29.18
N SER A 135 39.23 41.73 -29.31
CA SER A 135 38.56 42.58 -28.32
C SER A 135 37.03 42.56 -28.48
N ASP A 136 36.34 42.77 -27.35
CA ASP A 136 34.88 42.76 -27.30
C ASP A 136 34.33 44.18 -27.43
N TYR A 137 33.35 44.36 -28.30
CA TYR A 137 32.59 45.59 -28.48
C TYR A 137 31.14 45.35 -28.08
N TYR A 138 30.60 46.16 -27.17
CA TYR A 138 29.24 45.99 -26.66
C TYR A 138 28.26 46.90 -27.40
N MET A 139 27.10 46.39 -27.77
CA MET A 139 26.06 47.18 -28.45
C MET A 139 24.67 46.71 -28.04
N TYR A 140 23.69 47.61 -27.97
CA TYR A 140 22.31 47.20 -27.74
C TYR A 140 21.79 46.37 -28.92
N TYR A 141 20.99 45.35 -28.62
CA TYR A 141 20.38 44.50 -29.65
C TYR A 141 19.62 45.31 -30.70
N ARG A 142 18.89 46.36 -30.27
CA ARG A 142 18.13 47.22 -31.20
C ARG A 142 19.03 47.94 -32.20
N ASP A 143 20.14 48.49 -31.74
CA ASP A 143 21.09 49.18 -32.61
C ASP A 143 21.76 48.21 -33.59
N PHE A 144 22.09 46.99 -33.13
CA PHE A 144 22.61 45.94 -34.01
C PHE A 144 21.58 45.54 -35.08
N ALA A 145 20.33 45.30 -34.67
CA ALA A 145 19.25 44.91 -35.58
C ALA A 145 18.96 46.02 -36.60
N ASP A 146 18.97 47.29 -36.19
CA ASP A 146 18.81 48.44 -37.08
C ASP A 146 19.96 48.56 -38.07
N LYS A 147 21.21 48.31 -37.65
CA LYS A 147 22.38 48.28 -38.54
C LYS A 147 22.31 47.16 -39.58
N ILE A 148 21.77 46.00 -39.22
CA ILE A 148 21.51 44.90 -40.18
C ILE A 148 20.38 45.29 -41.14
N ALA A 149 19.29 45.88 -40.64
CA ALA A 149 18.13 46.28 -41.45
C ALA A 149 18.44 47.40 -42.45
N THR A 150 19.31 48.34 -42.06
CA THR A 150 19.77 49.45 -42.91
C THR A 150 20.89 49.04 -43.88
N GLY A 151 21.49 47.87 -43.70
CA GLY A 151 22.58 47.36 -44.51
C GLY A 151 23.97 47.90 -44.17
N GLU A 152 24.10 48.61 -43.03
CA GLU A 152 25.39 49.02 -42.46
C GLU A 152 26.22 47.81 -42.01
N LEU A 153 25.54 46.76 -41.53
CA LEU A 153 26.13 45.46 -41.20
C LEU A 153 25.48 44.36 -42.05
N LYS A 154 26.25 43.33 -42.41
CA LYS A 154 25.77 42.18 -43.18
C LYS A 154 26.33 40.88 -42.62
N PHE A 155 25.46 39.87 -42.49
CA PHE A 155 25.88 38.50 -42.17
C PHE A 155 26.50 37.83 -43.39
N VAL A 156 27.63 37.16 -43.21
CA VAL A 156 28.26 36.33 -44.22
C VAL A 156 28.15 34.86 -43.83
N PHE A 157 27.48 34.08 -44.66
CA PHE A 157 27.21 32.65 -44.44
C PHE A 157 28.25 31.77 -45.16
N GLY A 158 28.51 30.59 -44.60
CA GLY A 158 29.36 29.56 -45.21
C GLY A 158 28.81 29.06 -46.55
N SER A 159 29.68 28.51 -47.40
CA SER A 159 29.49 28.36 -48.86
C SER A 159 28.39 27.39 -49.37
N ASP A 160 27.44 26.95 -48.56
CA ASP A 160 26.40 25.97 -48.98
C ASP A 160 24.93 26.35 -48.64
N GLU A 161 24.63 27.55 -48.12
CA GLU A 161 23.24 27.96 -47.84
C GLU A 161 22.81 29.21 -48.63
N ASP A 162 22.06 29.00 -49.70
CA ASP A 162 21.47 30.02 -50.57
C ASP A 162 20.06 30.41 -50.08
N GLU A 163 19.92 30.88 -48.83
CA GLU A 163 18.64 31.38 -48.26
C GLU A 163 18.84 32.62 -47.33
N GLY A 164 19.48 33.68 -47.85
CA GLY A 164 19.93 34.83 -47.04
C GLY A 164 18.89 35.73 -46.36
N THR A 165 17.58 35.56 -46.57
CA THR A 165 16.55 36.46 -45.99
C THR A 165 15.75 35.85 -44.83
N GLU A 166 15.51 34.52 -44.87
CA GLU A 166 14.79 33.79 -43.82
C GLU A 166 15.73 33.54 -42.63
N ASN A 167 16.96 33.09 -42.91
CA ASN A 167 18.02 32.89 -41.91
C ASN A 167 18.39 34.17 -41.14
N THR A 168 18.41 35.33 -41.80
CA THR A 168 18.69 36.62 -41.13
C THR A 168 17.64 36.97 -40.08
N LYS A 169 16.36 36.69 -40.35
CA LYS A 169 15.27 36.94 -39.38
C LYS A 169 15.37 36.00 -38.19
N ASP A 170 15.71 34.74 -38.41
CA ASP A 170 15.84 33.74 -37.35
C ASP A 170 17.02 34.06 -36.42
N ILE A 171 18.16 34.49 -36.98
CA ILE A 171 19.31 34.94 -36.21
C ILE A 171 18.98 36.18 -35.38
N LEU A 172 18.31 37.18 -35.97
CA LEU A 172 17.88 38.36 -35.23
C LEU A 172 16.83 38.01 -34.16
N SER A 173 15.97 37.01 -34.39
CA SER A 173 15.01 36.52 -33.40
C SER A 173 15.73 35.86 -32.22
N MET A 174 16.74 35.01 -32.48
CA MET A 174 17.57 34.39 -31.45
C MET A 174 18.31 35.44 -30.62
N LEU A 175 18.95 36.41 -31.28
CA LEU A 175 19.66 37.50 -30.61
C LEU A 175 18.71 38.46 -29.88
N SER A 176 17.39 38.42 -30.11
CA SER A 176 16.43 39.26 -29.39
C SER A 176 16.21 38.84 -27.93
N GLY A 177 16.57 37.61 -27.57
CA GLY A 177 16.39 37.05 -26.22
C GLY A 177 14.93 36.68 -25.87
N ARG A 178 13.99 36.78 -26.81
CA ARG A 178 12.59 36.34 -26.63
C ARG A 178 12.42 34.91 -27.15
N GLU A 179 12.34 33.94 -26.22
CA GLU A 179 11.91 32.54 -26.41
C GLU A 179 12.52 31.78 -27.60
N TYR A 180 13.58 31.00 -27.33
CA TYR A 180 13.88 29.79 -28.09
C TYR A 180 14.20 28.64 -27.13
N THR A 181 13.17 27.88 -26.74
CA THR A 181 13.32 26.56 -26.12
C THR A 181 13.12 25.49 -27.18
N TYR A 182 14.20 25.05 -27.82
CA TYR A 182 14.21 23.83 -28.61
C TYR A 182 14.99 22.73 -27.87
N TYR A 183 14.43 21.53 -27.87
CA TYR A 183 14.87 20.38 -27.08
C TYR A 183 16.34 19.98 -27.31
N GLY A 184 17.11 19.93 -26.22
CA GLY A 184 18.15 18.92 -26.02
C GLY A 184 19.59 19.36 -26.23
N TYR A 185 20.38 19.13 -25.18
CA TYR A 185 21.84 19.23 -25.02
C TYR A 185 22.39 20.60 -24.61
N GLU A 186 22.78 20.66 -23.34
CA GLU A 186 23.84 21.52 -22.83
C GLU A 186 25.08 21.39 -23.73
N SER A 187 25.37 22.42 -24.51
CA SER A 187 26.71 22.64 -25.07
C SER A 187 26.95 24.13 -25.32
N ASP A 188 27.55 24.80 -24.32
CA ASP A 188 28.62 25.82 -24.37
C ASP A 188 28.74 26.88 -25.48
N ASN A 189 27.84 27.07 -26.43
CA ASN A 189 28.07 28.07 -27.50
C ASN A 189 26.80 28.85 -27.87
N ILE A 190 26.72 30.09 -27.39
CA ILE A 190 25.68 31.07 -27.74
C ILE A 190 26.35 32.08 -28.67
N GLY A 191 25.88 32.23 -29.91
CA GLY A 191 26.42 33.20 -30.87
C GLY A 191 26.06 32.93 -32.33
N ILE A 192 26.28 33.91 -33.20
CA ILE A 192 25.95 33.83 -34.64
C ILE A 192 26.67 32.68 -35.36
N ARG A 193 27.83 32.23 -34.86
CA ARG A 193 28.63 31.15 -35.47
C ARG A 193 27.93 29.80 -35.49
N ASN A 194 26.99 29.55 -34.57
CA ASN A 194 26.21 28.31 -34.56
C ASN A 194 25.05 28.29 -35.56
N ASN A 195 24.73 29.41 -36.21
CA ASN A 195 23.67 29.54 -37.21
C ASN A 195 24.24 29.74 -38.63
N GLY A 196 25.40 29.15 -38.92
CA GLY A 196 26.00 29.17 -40.26
C GLY A 196 26.65 30.50 -40.68
N VAL A 197 26.65 31.53 -39.81
CA VAL A 197 27.34 32.80 -40.06
C VAL A 197 28.82 32.67 -39.72
N GLU A 198 29.71 32.93 -40.67
CA GLU A 198 31.16 32.91 -40.43
C GLU A 198 31.65 34.21 -39.76
N TYR A 199 31.12 35.36 -40.19
CA TYR A 199 31.46 36.69 -39.69
C TYR A 199 30.44 37.76 -40.14
N VAL A 200 30.54 38.96 -39.55
CA VAL A 200 29.75 40.15 -39.91
C VAL A 200 30.65 41.16 -40.61
N THR A 201 30.23 41.68 -41.77
CA THR A 201 30.94 42.74 -42.50
C THR A 201 30.23 44.08 -42.41
N ASP A 202 30.96 45.16 -42.65
CA ASP A 202 30.38 46.49 -42.94
C ASP A 202 29.78 46.54 -44.36
N ALA A 203 29.24 47.70 -44.72
CA ALA A 203 28.70 47.97 -46.07
C ALA A 203 29.75 47.82 -47.19
N ASP A 204 31.04 48.02 -46.87
CA ASP A 204 32.18 47.95 -47.80
C ASP A 204 32.78 46.54 -47.91
N GLY A 205 32.31 45.59 -47.11
CA GLY A 205 32.73 44.19 -47.11
C GLY A 205 33.93 43.87 -46.22
N ASN A 206 34.37 44.78 -45.34
CA ASN A 206 35.41 44.49 -44.36
C ASN A 206 34.81 43.73 -43.18
N VAL A 207 35.54 42.74 -42.65
CA VAL A 207 35.11 42.00 -41.46
C VAL A 207 35.17 42.91 -40.23
N VAL A 208 34.01 43.20 -39.63
CA VAL A 208 33.89 44.06 -38.44
C VAL A 208 33.75 43.22 -37.17
N TYR A 209 33.04 42.09 -37.25
CA TYR A 209 32.87 41.17 -36.13
C TYR A 209 33.05 39.71 -36.55
N THR A 210 33.82 38.97 -35.78
CA THR A 210 34.08 37.53 -35.96
C THR A 210 33.07 36.65 -35.22
N ASP A 211 32.36 37.22 -34.23
CA ASP A 211 31.25 36.58 -33.52
C ASP A 211 30.37 37.65 -32.86
N VAL A 212 29.10 37.31 -32.61
CA VAL A 212 28.12 38.16 -31.93
C VAL A 212 27.21 37.27 -31.09
N TYR A 213 27.08 37.57 -29.79
CA TYR A 213 26.27 36.78 -28.85
C TYR A 213 25.67 37.66 -27.75
N ASN A 214 24.62 37.15 -27.07
CA ASN A 214 23.98 37.88 -25.98
C ASN A 214 24.90 37.95 -24.75
N TYR A 215 24.95 39.10 -24.10
CA TYR A 215 25.54 39.22 -22.77
C TYR A 215 24.64 38.52 -21.75
N GLU A 216 25.19 37.57 -21.01
CA GLU A 216 24.50 36.89 -19.91
C GLU A 216 25.03 37.42 -18.57
N SER A 217 24.11 37.83 -17.69
CA SER A 217 24.44 38.22 -16.33
C SER A 217 25.05 37.04 -15.57
N SER A 218 26.13 37.28 -14.83
CA SER A 218 26.74 36.26 -13.96
C SER A 218 25.95 36.00 -12.68
N GLY A 219 24.84 36.71 -12.47
CA GLY A 219 24.06 36.70 -11.22
C GLY A 219 24.66 37.59 -10.12
N ASN A 220 25.77 38.30 -10.39
CA ASN A 220 26.45 39.19 -9.44
C ASN A 220 26.00 40.66 -9.61
N ASN A 221 24.69 40.91 -9.70
CA ASN A 221 24.11 42.25 -9.89
C ASN A 221 24.64 43.02 -11.11
N ASP A 222 25.03 42.28 -12.16
CA ASP A 222 25.65 42.80 -13.38
C ASP A 222 24.73 42.73 -14.61
N ALA A 223 23.43 42.55 -14.37
CA ALA A 223 22.42 42.53 -15.42
C ALA A 223 22.30 43.91 -16.08
N PRO A 224 22.23 44.00 -17.43
CA PRO A 224 22.10 45.27 -18.11
C PRO A 224 20.81 46.00 -17.69
N LEU A 225 20.99 47.19 -17.11
CA LEU A 225 19.90 48.06 -16.73
C LEU A 225 19.50 48.93 -17.93
N LYS A 226 18.19 49.15 -18.08
CA LYS A 226 17.66 50.18 -18.96
C LYS A 226 18.01 51.56 -18.39
N GLU A 227 18.91 52.26 -19.08
CA GLU A 227 19.38 53.57 -18.64
C GLU A 227 18.26 54.61 -18.73
N VAL A 228 17.96 55.23 -17.58
CA VAL A 228 17.05 56.39 -17.48
C VAL A 228 17.83 57.69 -17.63
N TYR A 229 19.05 57.70 -17.09
CA TYR A 229 19.99 58.81 -17.13
C TYR A 229 21.31 58.33 -17.74
N LYS A 230 22.00 59.23 -18.45
CA LYS A 230 23.27 58.92 -19.12
C LYS A 230 24.49 59.28 -18.26
N PRO A 231 25.63 58.59 -18.40
CA PRO A 231 26.87 58.98 -17.75
C PRO A 231 27.37 60.35 -18.21
N ASP A 232 28.10 61.05 -17.35
CA ASP A 232 28.75 62.30 -17.68
C ASP A 232 29.80 62.12 -18.80
N GLY A 233 29.66 62.91 -19.86
CA GLY A 233 30.57 62.87 -21.01
C GLY A 233 30.41 61.67 -21.95
N ALA A 234 29.40 60.81 -21.76
CA ALA A 234 29.10 59.66 -22.63
C ALA A 234 27.60 59.58 -22.97
N ASP A 235 27.27 58.89 -24.06
CA ASP A 235 25.86 58.73 -24.48
C ASP A 235 25.17 57.52 -23.81
N SER A 236 25.95 56.53 -23.33
CA SER A 236 25.47 55.34 -22.61
C SER A 236 26.61 54.70 -21.81
N ILE A 237 26.30 53.80 -20.89
CA ILE A 237 27.31 52.96 -20.22
C ILE A 237 28.10 52.10 -21.22
N LEU A 238 27.48 51.68 -22.34
CA LEU A 238 28.18 50.94 -23.39
C LEU A 238 29.24 51.81 -24.09
N ASP A 239 28.96 53.10 -24.29
CA ASP A 239 29.93 54.06 -24.84
C ASP A 239 31.16 54.18 -23.93
N VAL A 240 30.95 54.26 -22.60
CA VAL A 240 32.03 54.26 -21.61
C VAL A 240 32.83 52.95 -21.69
N VAL A 241 32.17 51.80 -21.67
CA VAL A 241 32.81 50.49 -21.66
C VAL A 241 33.51 50.15 -22.99
N ASN A 242 33.12 50.78 -24.11
CA ASN A 242 33.79 50.58 -25.39
C ASN A 242 35.00 51.51 -25.57
N ASN A 243 34.92 52.75 -25.11
CA ASN A 243 35.89 53.80 -25.46
C ASN A 243 36.85 54.18 -24.32
N ASN A 244 36.47 53.98 -23.06
CA ASN A 244 37.29 54.36 -21.91
C ASN A 244 38.37 53.31 -21.61
N LYS A 245 39.62 53.75 -21.40
CA LYS A 245 40.75 52.85 -21.10
C LYS A 245 40.57 52.03 -19.82
N GLU A 246 39.87 52.57 -18.84
CA GLU A 246 39.62 51.94 -17.54
C GLU A 246 38.54 50.86 -17.63
N TRP A 247 37.49 51.11 -18.42
CA TRP A 247 36.32 50.25 -18.51
C TRP A 247 36.32 49.33 -19.73
N LYS A 248 37.30 49.46 -20.63
CA LYS A 248 37.37 48.69 -21.88
C LYS A 248 37.22 47.18 -21.65
N GLY A 249 36.15 46.59 -22.18
CA GLY A 249 35.90 45.15 -22.07
C GLY A 249 35.31 44.67 -20.73
N ASN A 250 34.87 45.58 -19.85
CA ASN A 250 34.49 45.27 -18.48
C ASN A 250 33.03 45.65 -18.13
N LEU A 251 32.10 45.24 -18.99
CA LEU A 251 30.68 45.59 -18.88
C LEU A 251 30.04 45.12 -17.56
N SER A 252 30.35 43.89 -17.15
CA SER A 252 29.81 43.30 -15.91
C SER A 252 30.09 44.19 -14.69
N LYS A 253 31.34 44.65 -14.57
CA LYS A 253 31.76 45.51 -13.46
C LYS A 253 31.13 46.90 -13.52
N ALA A 254 30.92 47.45 -14.72
CA ALA A 254 30.30 48.75 -14.88
C ALA A 254 28.83 48.72 -14.42
N TYR A 255 28.07 47.70 -14.80
CA TYR A 255 26.69 47.52 -14.33
C TYR A 255 26.61 47.17 -12.85
N GLN A 256 27.53 46.36 -12.33
CA GLN A 256 27.61 46.07 -10.89
C GLN A 256 27.79 47.38 -10.08
N TYR A 257 28.69 48.25 -10.50
CA TYR A 257 28.96 49.51 -9.79
C TYR A 257 27.76 50.47 -9.86
N LEU A 258 27.06 50.50 -11.00
CA LEU A 258 25.81 51.26 -11.14
C LEU A 258 24.71 50.70 -10.25
N TYR A 259 24.52 49.38 -10.22
CA TYR A 259 23.53 48.74 -9.36
C TYR A 259 23.80 49.04 -7.88
N GLU A 260 25.05 48.89 -7.42
CA GLU A 260 25.43 49.17 -6.03
C GLU A 260 25.22 50.65 -5.66
N ALA A 261 25.50 51.57 -6.57
CA ALA A 261 25.20 52.99 -6.38
C ALA A 261 23.69 53.24 -6.26
N LEU A 262 22.89 52.66 -7.16
CA LEU A 262 21.43 52.79 -7.12
C LEU A 262 20.83 52.19 -5.84
N VAL A 263 21.37 51.10 -5.32
CA VAL A 263 20.97 50.52 -4.02
C VAL A 263 21.24 51.52 -2.90
N GLN A 264 22.45 52.08 -2.81
CA GLN A 264 22.77 53.07 -1.76
C GLN A 264 21.85 54.30 -1.80
N TYR A 265 21.54 54.82 -2.99
CA TYR A 265 20.61 55.94 -3.14
C TYR A 265 19.15 55.54 -2.88
N SER A 266 18.76 54.28 -3.13
CA SER A 266 17.43 53.75 -2.82
C SER A 266 17.24 53.64 -1.31
N ASP A 267 18.23 53.09 -0.61
CA ASP A 267 18.26 53.01 0.85
C ASP A 267 18.20 54.41 1.45
N ALA A 268 18.95 55.37 0.91
CA ALA A 268 18.89 56.76 1.33
C ALA A 268 17.51 57.41 1.17
N SER A 269 16.83 57.12 0.05
CA SER A 269 15.45 57.57 -0.19
C SER A 269 14.47 56.96 0.83
N TYR A 270 14.66 55.68 1.17
CA TYR A 270 13.87 54.98 2.17
C TYR A 270 14.11 55.56 3.58
N GLY A 271 15.37 55.79 3.96
CA GLY A 271 15.75 56.46 5.20
C GLY A 271 15.13 57.85 5.33
N GLU A 272 15.14 58.67 4.27
CA GLU A 272 14.48 59.99 4.28
C GLU A 272 12.97 59.89 4.53
N LYS A 273 12.30 58.88 3.96
CA LYS A 273 10.87 58.61 4.19
C LYS A 273 10.59 58.20 5.64
N ILE A 274 11.45 57.40 6.25
CA ILE A 274 11.37 57.07 7.68
C ILE A 274 11.52 58.34 8.52
N LEU A 275 12.56 59.14 8.28
CA LEU A 275 12.82 60.35 9.06
C LEU A 275 11.68 61.38 8.94
N LYS A 276 10.99 61.45 7.79
CA LYS A 276 9.77 62.27 7.64
C LYS A 276 8.64 61.82 8.56
N THR A 277 8.55 60.52 8.87
CA THR A 277 7.56 59.98 9.83
C THR A 277 7.86 60.43 11.26
N TYR A 278 9.13 60.66 11.58
CA TYR A 278 9.59 61.16 12.88
C TYR A 278 9.91 62.66 12.87
N ALA A 279 9.39 63.42 11.91
CA ALA A 279 9.60 64.86 11.84
C ALA A 279 8.99 65.61 13.04
N SER A 280 9.51 66.80 13.32
CA SER A 280 9.04 67.64 14.43
C SER A 280 7.52 67.86 14.39
N GLY A 281 6.81 67.45 15.45
CA GLY A 281 5.35 67.56 15.56
C GLY A 281 4.54 66.46 14.84
N ALA A 282 5.19 65.51 14.16
CA ALA A 282 4.56 64.35 13.54
C ALA A 282 4.61 63.08 14.42
N THR A 283 5.38 63.10 15.51
CA THR A 283 5.58 62.00 16.46
C THR A 283 5.69 62.54 17.89
N ASN A 284 5.49 61.69 18.88
CA ASN A 284 5.78 61.94 20.30
C ASN A 284 7.25 61.68 20.65
N VAL A 285 8.08 61.21 19.72
CA VAL A 285 9.50 60.89 19.95
C VAL A 285 10.37 62.07 19.51
N ASN A 286 11.23 62.55 20.40
CA ASN A 286 12.25 63.54 20.09
C ASN A 286 13.61 62.84 20.05
N TYR A 287 14.43 63.09 19.04
CA TYR A 287 15.75 62.49 18.94
C TYR A 287 16.80 63.51 18.50
N MET A 288 18.06 63.26 18.85
CA MET A 288 19.21 64.05 18.44
C MET A 288 20.43 63.13 18.35
N TYR A 289 20.96 62.96 17.14
CA TYR A 289 22.24 62.32 16.89
C TYR A 289 23.26 63.38 16.51
N VAL A 290 24.42 63.39 17.18
CA VAL A 290 25.51 64.33 16.95
C VAL A 290 26.77 63.54 16.63
N ASP A 291 27.35 63.80 15.46
CA ASP A 291 28.72 63.39 15.17
C ASP A 291 29.65 64.46 15.76
N THR A 292 30.38 64.10 16.82
CA THR A 292 31.23 65.05 17.55
C THR A 292 32.52 65.37 16.81
N LYS A 293 32.90 64.59 15.79
CA LYS A 293 34.07 64.82 14.94
C LYS A 293 33.76 65.81 13.81
N SER A 294 32.68 65.59 13.06
CA SER A 294 32.27 66.51 11.99
C SER A 294 31.49 67.73 12.51
N GLY A 295 30.94 67.63 13.73
CA GLY A 295 30.05 68.64 14.32
C GLY A 295 28.64 68.61 13.73
N LYS A 296 28.30 67.59 12.95
CA LYS A 296 27.00 67.49 12.28
C LYS A 296 25.92 66.99 13.24
N VAL A 297 24.74 67.61 13.18
CA VAL A 297 23.62 67.31 14.07
C VAL A 297 22.39 66.89 13.26
N TYR A 298 21.86 65.71 13.56
CA TYR A 298 20.62 65.18 12.99
C TYR A 298 19.56 65.09 14.08
N THR A 299 18.47 65.85 13.94
CA THR A 299 17.46 65.97 15.01
C THR A 299 16.12 66.42 14.45
N ASN A 300 15.04 66.02 15.11
CA ASN A 300 13.70 66.55 14.90
C ASN A 300 13.31 67.64 15.92
N ILE A 301 14.24 68.04 16.79
CA ILE A 301 14.05 69.09 17.79
C ILE A 301 14.33 70.45 17.14
N LYS A 302 13.40 71.40 17.30
CA LYS A 302 13.50 72.73 16.67
C LYS A 302 14.66 73.54 17.25
N ASP A 303 15.24 74.38 16.40
CA ASP A 303 16.29 75.36 16.74
C ASP A 303 17.60 74.77 17.28
N VAL A 304 17.88 73.49 17.00
CA VAL A 304 19.14 72.82 17.37
C VAL A 304 20.15 72.92 16.23
N THR A 305 21.37 73.30 16.57
CA THR A 305 22.52 73.48 15.68
C THR A 305 23.79 72.96 16.36
N SER A 306 24.86 72.79 15.59
CA SER A 306 26.19 72.42 16.10
C SER A 306 26.72 73.36 17.18
N SER A 307 26.26 74.61 17.23
CA SER A 307 26.71 75.62 18.19
C SER A 307 25.96 75.59 19.54
N ASN A 308 24.76 75.02 19.58
CA ASN A 308 23.86 75.11 20.75
C ASN A 308 23.30 73.75 21.23
N TYR A 309 23.68 72.63 20.60
CA TYR A 309 23.15 71.31 20.97
C TYR A 309 23.45 70.95 22.43
N LEU A 310 24.65 71.22 22.95
CA LEU A 310 25.01 70.95 24.36
C LEU A 310 24.09 71.71 25.35
N LYS A 311 23.82 72.99 25.07
CA LYS A 311 22.92 73.81 25.91
C LYS A 311 21.47 73.32 25.84
N THR A 312 21.07 72.82 24.67
CA THR A 312 19.73 72.24 24.49
C THR A 312 19.61 70.91 25.22
N LEU A 313 20.65 70.08 25.15
CA LEU A 313 20.72 68.80 25.83
C LEU A 313 20.62 68.96 27.35
N ASP A 314 21.39 69.88 27.95
CA ASP A 314 21.35 70.19 29.39
C ASP A 314 19.95 70.61 29.86
N LYS A 315 19.24 71.39 29.04
CA LYS A 315 17.85 71.79 29.32
C LYS A 315 16.88 70.61 29.24
N LEU A 316 17.08 69.68 28.29
CA LEU A 316 16.21 68.53 28.07
C LEU A 316 16.42 67.44 29.12
N THR A 317 17.67 67.16 29.50
CA THR A 317 18.04 66.18 30.54
C THR A 317 17.66 66.65 31.95
N SER A 318 17.53 67.97 32.16
CA SER A 318 16.97 68.55 33.39
C SER A 318 15.44 68.45 33.49
N GLY A 319 14.76 68.01 32.43
CA GLY A 319 13.30 67.86 32.38
C GLY A 319 12.79 66.60 33.09
N ALA A 320 11.50 66.59 33.46
CA ALA A 320 10.85 65.46 34.14
C ALA A 320 10.19 64.45 33.17
N GLY A 321 10.61 64.43 31.91
CA GLY A 321 10.10 63.50 30.88
C GLY A 321 10.99 62.26 30.74
N PRO A 322 10.50 61.16 30.16
CA PRO A 322 11.33 59.99 29.89
C PRO A 322 12.35 60.30 28.78
N PHE A 323 13.64 60.14 29.07
CA PHE A 323 14.71 60.29 28.07
C PHE A 323 15.85 59.29 28.27
N MET A 324 16.68 59.14 27.24
CA MET A 324 18.00 58.51 27.31
C MET A 324 19.02 59.36 26.57
N LEU A 325 20.21 59.46 27.16
CA LEU A 325 21.41 59.99 26.54
C LEU A 325 22.47 58.89 26.52
N ILE A 326 22.92 58.52 25.33
CA ILE A 326 23.94 57.50 25.11
C ILE A 326 25.17 58.17 24.47
N ALA A 327 26.33 57.87 25.04
CA ALA A 327 27.65 58.35 24.63
C ALA A 327 28.64 57.17 24.59
N PRO A 328 29.81 57.31 23.93
CA PRO A 328 30.84 56.28 23.87
C PRO A 328 31.30 55.84 25.27
N ASP A 329 31.54 56.80 26.17
CA ASP A 329 31.88 56.53 27.56
C ASP A 329 30.61 56.30 28.38
N THR A 330 30.54 55.14 29.05
CA THR A 330 29.37 54.76 29.88
C THR A 330 29.11 55.76 31.01
N GLN A 331 30.13 56.50 31.47
CA GLN A 331 29.98 57.52 32.53
C GLN A 331 29.23 58.77 32.06
N ASP A 332 29.25 59.06 30.76
CA ASP A 332 28.57 60.21 30.16
C ASP A 332 27.14 59.88 29.71
N CYS A 333 26.73 58.62 29.85
CA CYS A 333 25.36 58.19 29.58
C CYS A 333 24.42 58.60 30.72
N ILE A 334 23.25 59.13 30.39
CA ILE A 334 22.22 59.51 31.36
C ILE A 334 20.94 58.74 31.05
N LEU A 335 20.48 57.99 32.04
CA LEU A 335 19.26 57.18 31.98
C LEU A 335 18.11 57.92 32.67
N GLY A 336 17.10 58.30 31.90
CA GLY A 336 15.89 58.96 32.39
C GLY A 336 14.65 58.06 32.41
N PHE A 337 14.74 56.77 32.04
CA PHE A 337 13.63 55.82 32.25
C PHE A 337 13.78 55.09 33.58
N SER A 338 12.64 54.70 34.15
CA SER A 338 12.56 53.94 35.40
C SER A 338 12.78 52.44 35.13
N ASN A 339 13.30 51.70 36.12
CA ASN A 339 13.47 50.23 36.07
C ASN A 339 14.38 49.68 34.94
N ILE A 340 15.36 50.47 34.48
CA ILE A 340 16.35 50.01 33.50
C ILE A 340 17.42 49.15 34.19
N SER A 341 17.78 48.01 33.59
CA SER A 341 18.89 47.17 34.05
C SER A 341 20.27 47.74 33.69
N ASP A 342 21.30 47.45 34.49
CA ASP A 342 22.67 47.96 34.30
C ASP A 342 23.27 47.66 32.90
N TRP A 343 22.90 46.53 32.28
CA TRP A 343 23.41 46.13 30.95
C TRP A 343 22.77 46.90 29.79
N THR A 344 21.70 47.67 30.03
CA THR A 344 20.95 48.35 28.96
C THR A 344 21.79 49.39 28.24
N VAL A 345 22.68 50.09 28.95
CA VAL A 345 23.58 51.08 28.32
C VAL A 345 24.48 50.39 27.30
N SER A 346 25.13 49.29 27.67
CA SER A 346 25.97 48.52 26.76
C SER A 346 25.18 47.98 25.57
N TYR A 347 23.91 47.60 25.76
CA TYR A 347 23.06 47.13 24.66
C TYR A 347 22.73 48.24 23.64
N TRP A 348 22.48 49.46 24.13
CA TRP A 348 22.27 50.64 23.28
C TRP A 348 23.55 51.12 22.60
N GLN A 349 24.70 51.07 23.29
CA GLN A 349 26.00 51.38 22.70
C GLN A 349 26.33 50.42 21.55
N ASN A 350 26.18 49.10 21.76
CA ASN A 350 26.36 48.09 20.71
C ASN A 350 25.43 48.33 19.52
N MET A 351 24.17 48.71 19.75
CA MET A 351 23.23 49.04 18.68
C MET A 351 23.77 50.19 17.81
N LEU A 352 24.20 51.28 18.43
CA LEU A 352 24.75 52.43 17.73
C LEU A 352 26.03 52.05 16.96
N GLU A 353 26.96 51.33 17.58
CA GLU A 353 28.21 50.86 16.96
C GLU A 353 27.95 49.99 15.71
N ASN A 354 26.94 49.12 15.75
CA ASN A 354 26.61 48.24 14.64
C ASN A 354 25.97 48.96 13.44
N THR A 355 25.40 50.17 13.64
CA THR A 355 24.82 50.95 12.53
C THR A 355 25.87 51.56 11.60
N GLY A 356 27.15 51.57 11.99
CA GLY A 356 28.25 52.14 11.19
C GLY A 356 28.44 53.66 11.33
N LEU A 357 27.47 54.37 11.92
CA LEU A 357 27.58 55.80 12.25
C LEU A 357 28.48 56.07 13.46
N ALA A 358 28.48 55.16 14.44
CA ALA A 358 29.13 55.36 15.73
C ALA A 358 30.56 54.79 15.74
N GLY A 359 31.53 55.67 15.46
CA GLY A 359 32.93 55.46 15.87
C GLY A 359 33.16 55.90 17.33
N GLU A 360 34.33 56.43 17.66
CA GLU A 360 34.62 56.97 19.00
C GLU A 360 33.96 58.33 19.29
N ASN A 361 33.21 58.90 18.33
CA ASN A 361 32.82 60.32 18.33
C ASN A 361 31.33 60.55 18.02
N TYR A 362 30.44 60.10 18.90
CA TYR A 362 29.00 60.32 18.75
C TYR A 362 28.33 60.74 20.07
N LEU A 363 27.13 61.30 19.96
CA LEU A 363 26.21 61.50 21.07
C LEU A 363 24.78 61.29 20.57
N TYR A 364 24.03 60.40 21.22
CA TYR A 364 22.65 60.10 20.86
C TYR A 364 21.71 60.37 22.02
N PHE A 365 20.73 61.22 21.79
CA PHE A 365 19.67 61.55 22.73
C PHE A 365 18.31 61.15 22.15
N VAL A 366 17.47 60.55 22.99
CA VAL A 366 16.07 60.27 22.65
C VAL A 366 15.17 60.58 23.85
N SER A 367 14.01 61.16 23.61
CA SER A 367 12.98 61.36 24.64
C SER A 367 11.59 61.17 24.06
N VAL A 368 10.61 60.94 24.95
CA VAL A 368 9.20 60.79 24.56
C VAL A 368 8.35 61.82 25.30
N ASP A 369 7.43 62.46 24.59
CA ASP A 369 6.50 63.42 25.15
C ASP A 369 5.55 62.75 26.16
N LYS A 370 5.55 63.25 27.40
CA LYS A 370 4.83 62.66 28.53
C LYS A 370 3.32 62.52 28.32
N ASP A 371 2.70 63.47 27.62
CA ASP A 371 1.25 63.49 27.40
C ASP A 371 0.82 62.72 26.14
N PHE A 372 1.78 62.31 25.31
CA PHE A 372 1.56 61.65 24.02
C PHE A 372 0.47 62.35 23.17
N PRO A 373 0.68 63.63 22.81
CA PRO A 373 -0.31 64.43 22.07
C PRO A 373 -0.60 63.93 20.65
N VAL A 374 0.33 63.23 20.02
CA VAL A 374 0.19 62.69 18.66
C VAL A 374 -0.26 61.23 18.71
N LEU A 375 -1.16 60.82 17.80
CA LEU A 375 -1.54 59.41 17.65
C LEU A 375 -0.53 58.67 16.76
N ASP A 376 0.68 58.46 17.28
CA ASP A 376 1.72 57.68 16.63
C ASP A 376 1.80 56.26 17.21
N ARG A 377 2.81 55.48 16.76
CA ARG A 377 3.03 54.10 17.20
C ARG A 377 3.12 53.97 18.72
N ILE A 378 3.86 54.86 19.39
CA ILE A 378 4.08 54.76 20.84
C ILE A 378 2.79 55.06 21.63
N LYS A 379 1.94 55.99 21.15
CA LYS A 379 0.61 56.22 21.74
C LYS A 379 -0.34 55.05 21.52
N GLN A 380 -0.31 54.42 20.33
CA GLN A 380 -1.12 53.23 20.07
C GLN A 380 -0.72 52.06 20.99
N GLU A 381 0.57 51.84 21.19
CA GLU A 381 1.07 50.82 22.11
C GLU A 381 0.66 51.12 23.55
N LYS A 382 0.75 52.38 24.00
CA LYS A 382 0.24 52.78 25.31
C LYS A 382 -1.25 52.42 25.48
N LEU A 383 -2.09 52.71 24.49
CA LEU A 383 -3.53 52.39 24.54
C LEU A 383 -3.80 50.89 24.66
N VAL A 384 -2.97 50.07 24.01
CA VAL A 384 -3.03 48.61 24.11
C VAL A 384 -2.54 48.14 25.48
N TYR A 385 -1.43 48.70 25.97
CA TYR A 385 -0.86 48.39 27.27
C TYR A 385 -1.86 48.66 28.41
N ASP A 386 -2.39 49.88 28.49
CA ASP A 386 -3.38 50.30 29.49
C ASP A 386 -4.63 49.39 29.49
N LYS A 387 -4.97 48.82 28.33
CA LYS A 387 -6.14 47.96 28.17
C LYS A 387 -5.90 46.52 28.64
N PHE A 388 -4.70 45.98 28.44
CA PHE A 388 -4.42 44.55 28.63
C PHE A 388 -3.53 44.22 29.82
N GLU A 389 -2.67 45.14 30.29
CA GLU A 389 -1.82 44.96 31.48
C GLU A 389 -2.64 44.45 32.69
N PRO A 390 -3.82 45.02 33.03
CA PRO A 390 -4.54 44.60 34.23
C PRO A 390 -5.06 43.16 34.16
N TRP A 391 -5.15 42.60 32.95
CA TRP A 391 -5.74 41.28 32.68
C TRP A 391 -4.70 40.18 32.51
N LEU A 392 -3.44 40.51 32.14
CA LEU A 392 -2.42 39.50 31.82
C LEU A 392 -2.18 38.54 33.00
N VAL A 393 -1.78 39.07 34.16
CA VAL A 393 -1.46 38.26 35.34
C VAL A 393 -2.67 37.47 35.86
N PRO A 394 -3.88 38.05 36.01
CA PRO A 394 -5.07 37.28 36.39
C PRO A 394 -5.43 36.15 35.42
N VAL A 395 -5.33 36.38 34.10
CA VAL A 395 -5.61 35.35 33.08
C VAL A 395 -4.58 34.23 33.13
N MET A 396 -3.29 34.56 33.31
CA MET A 396 -2.24 33.56 33.52
C MET A 396 -2.47 32.74 34.79
N ALA A 397 -2.77 33.37 35.92
CA ALA A 397 -3.04 32.66 37.17
C ALA A 397 -4.27 31.75 37.06
N GLY A 398 -5.33 32.23 36.39
CA GLY A 398 -6.54 31.45 36.10
C GLY A 398 -6.27 30.25 35.19
N SER A 399 -5.42 30.40 34.17
CA SER A 399 -5.05 29.31 33.26
C SER A 399 -4.24 28.21 33.96
N VAL A 400 -3.31 28.59 34.83
CA VAL A 400 -2.52 27.66 35.67
C VAL A 400 -3.43 26.91 36.64
N LEU A 401 -4.34 27.61 37.32
CA LEU A 401 -5.30 26.97 38.23
C LEU A 401 -6.20 25.98 37.48
N ALA A 402 -6.70 26.36 36.29
CA ALA A 402 -7.50 25.48 35.44
C ALA A 402 -6.69 24.24 35.01
N LEU A 403 -5.41 24.39 34.67
CA LEU A 403 -4.54 23.26 34.34
C LEU A 403 -4.39 22.29 35.52
N ILE A 404 -4.16 22.81 36.74
CA ILE A 404 -4.08 21.99 37.96
C ILE A 404 -5.38 21.21 38.19
N LEU A 405 -6.54 21.86 38.03
CA LEU A 405 -7.85 21.21 38.17
C LEU A 405 -8.09 20.15 37.10
N ALA A 406 -7.68 20.40 35.84
CA ALA A 406 -7.74 19.42 34.77
C ALA A 406 -6.87 18.19 35.08
N LEU A 407 -5.63 18.39 35.54
CA LEU A 407 -4.73 17.31 35.95
C LEU A 407 -5.31 16.48 37.12
N ALA A 408 -5.88 17.15 38.14
CA ALA A 408 -6.57 16.47 39.22
C ALA A 408 -7.74 15.61 38.70
N GLY A 409 -8.51 16.14 37.74
CA GLY A 409 -9.57 15.42 37.03
C GLY A 409 -9.05 14.16 36.31
N VAL A 410 -7.96 14.28 35.55
CA VAL A 410 -7.29 13.16 34.87
C VAL A 410 -6.86 12.08 35.87
N VAL A 411 -6.26 12.46 37.02
CA VAL A 411 -5.85 11.52 38.07
C VAL A 411 -7.05 10.76 38.64
N ILE A 412 -8.13 11.47 39.00
CA ILE A 412 -9.34 10.85 39.56
C ILE A 412 -9.99 9.89 38.54
N LEU A 413 -10.11 10.33 37.29
CA LEU A 413 -10.65 9.52 36.20
C LEU A 413 -9.77 8.28 35.93
N THR A 414 -8.45 8.42 36.01
CA THR A 414 -7.50 7.32 35.89
C THR A 414 -7.72 6.28 36.98
N ILE A 415 -7.91 6.68 38.24
CA ILE A 415 -8.19 5.76 39.36
C ILE A 415 -9.52 5.02 39.15
N GLY A 416 -10.55 5.75 38.69
CA GLY A 416 -11.91 5.25 38.45
C GLY A 416 -12.11 4.47 37.14
N ALA A 417 -11.19 4.58 36.18
CA ALA A 417 -11.30 3.97 34.86
C ALA A 417 -11.52 2.46 34.95
N GLY A 418 -12.55 1.97 34.24
CA GLY A 418 -12.93 0.56 34.14
C GLY A 418 -13.55 -0.05 35.40
N ARG A 419 -13.76 0.69 36.50
CA ARG A 419 -14.32 0.15 37.76
C ARG A 419 -15.71 0.69 38.04
N ASN A 420 -16.70 -0.16 38.32
CA ASN A 420 -18.00 0.27 38.85
C ASN A 420 -18.05 0.04 40.37
N ASN A 421 -19.20 0.32 41.00
CA ASN A 421 -19.43 0.02 42.42
C ASN A 421 -20.11 -1.35 42.63
N GLU A 422 -20.52 -2.02 41.54
CA GLU A 422 -21.28 -3.27 41.56
C GLU A 422 -20.36 -4.49 41.66
N ASP A 423 -19.21 -4.47 40.97
CA ASP A 423 -18.21 -5.53 41.04
C ASP A 423 -16.77 -5.00 41.15
N LYS A 424 -15.84 -5.93 41.41
CA LYS A 424 -14.39 -5.64 41.44
C LYS A 424 -13.74 -5.82 40.06
N LYS A 425 -14.50 -6.21 39.03
CA LYS A 425 -13.95 -6.52 37.71
C LYS A 425 -13.67 -5.22 36.93
N VAL A 426 -12.78 -5.32 35.96
CA VAL A 426 -12.48 -4.21 35.06
C VAL A 426 -13.37 -4.35 33.83
N HIS A 427 -14.25 -3.37 33.62
CA HIS A 427 -15.15 -3.28 32.48
C HIS A 427 -14.49 -2.54 31.32
N LEU A 428 -14.53 -3.16 30.15
CA LEU A 428 -14.03 -2.61 28.90
C LEU A 428 -15.17 -1.98 28.10
N ASN A 429 -14.92 -0.80 27.52
CA ASN A 429 -15.85 -0.10 26.65
C ASN A 429 -15.75 -0.61 25.20
N PHE A 430 -16.64 -0.15 24.32
CA PHE A 430 -16.64 -0.49 22.89
C PHE A 430 -15.27 -0.24 22.22
N LEU A 431 -14.69 0.95 22.39
CA LEU A 431 -13.36 1.30 21.87
C LEU A 431 -12.25 0.39 22.42
N ASP A 432 -12.45 -0.26 23.56
CA ASP A 432 -11.43 -1.11 24.18
C ASP A 432 -11.42 -2.53 23.61
N ARG A 433 -12.43 -2.91 22.80
CA ARG A 433 -12.57 -4.24 22.19
C ARG A 433 -11.77 -4.40 20.89
N CYS A 434 -11.40 -3.30 20.25
CA CYS A 434 -10.55 -3.29 19.06
C CYS A 434 -9.07 -3.46 19.43
N TYR A 435 -8.20 -3.77 18.45
CA TYR A 435 -6.76 -3.83 18.67
C TYR A 435 -6.21 -2.50 19.19
N THR A 436 -5.31 -2.58 20.20
CA THR A 436 -4.79 -1.40 20.91
C THR A 436 -4.14 -0.40 19.96
N GLU A 437 -3.37 -0.88 18.98
CA GLU A 437 -2.64 -0.06 18.01
C GLU A 437 -3.57 0.65 17.04
N ILE A 438 -4.61 -0.03 16.54
CA ILE A 438 -5.60 0.59 15.64
C ILE A 438 -6.30 1.75 16.35
N VAL A 439 -6.69 1.56 17.60
CA VAL A 439 -7.36 2.61 18.37
C VAL A 439 -6.42 3.78 18.66
N ALA A 440 -5.16 3.49 18.99
CA ALA A 440 -4.16 4.54 19.19
C ALA A 440 -3.93 5.36 17.91
N VAL A 441 -3.79 4.70 16.75
CA VAL A 441 -3.62 5.36 15.45
C VAL A 441 -4.85 6.19 15.10
N VAL A 442 -6.07 5.64 15.22
CA VAL A 442 -7.30 6.38 14.88
C VAL A 442 -7.47 7.62 15.78
N VAL A 443 -7.29 7.45 17.10
CA VAL A 443 -7.38 8.59 18.04
C VAL A 443 -6.33 9.65 17.72
N PHE A 444 -5.09 9.25 17.45
CA PHE A 444 -4.01 10.16 17.12
C PHE A 444 -4.22 10.88 15.78
N MET A 445 -4.66 10.16 14.74
CA MET A 445 -4.91 10.74 13.41
C MET A 445 -6.05 11.75 13.45
N ILE A 446 -7.16 11.44 14.14
CA ILE A 446 -8.27 12.39 14.28
C ILE A 446 -7.80 13.60 15.09
N TRP A 447 -7.08 13.37 16.19
CA TRP A 447 -6.51 14.46 16.98
C TRP A 447 -5.61 15.39 16.15
N LEU A 448 -4.68 14.82 15.37
CA LEU A 448 -3.73 15.55 14.52
C LEU A 448 -4.45 16.33 13.41
N MET A 449 -5.38 15.69 12.70
CA MET A 449 -6.14 16.31 11.62
C MET A 449 -6.94 17.52 12.13
N GLY A 450 -7.70 17.36 13.22
CA GLY A 450 -8.45 18.49 13.77
C GLY A 450 -7.55 19.60 14.31
N THR A 451 -6.40 19.26 14.91
CA THR A 451 -5.43 20.27 15.34
C THR A 451 -4.89 21.06 14.16
N SER A 452 -4.54 20.40 13.05
CA SER A 452 -4.03 21.07 11.84
C SER A 452 -5.06 22.03 11.24
N VAL A 453 -6.34 21.63 11.15
CA VAL A 453 -7.42 22.47 10.62
C VAL A 453 -7.65 23.70 11.50
N ILE A 454 -7.68 23.52 12.83
CA ILE A 454 -7.91 24.63 13.75
C ILE A 454 -6.73 25.60 13.74
N VAL A 455 -5.48 25.11 13.70
CA VAL A 455 -4.28 25.98 13.63
C VAL A 455 -4.25 26.76 12.32
N GLN A 456 -4.49 26.11 11.17
CA GLN A 456 -4.57 26.80 9.88
C GLN A 456 -5.67 27.87 9.86
N ALA A 457 -6.83 27.60 10.49
CA ALA A 457 -7.90 28.58 10.61
C ALA A 457 -7.55 29.78 11.51
N MET A 458 -6.50 29.68 12.33
CA MET A 458 -6.02 30.75 13.22
C MET A 458 -4.83 31.55 12.63
N ASP A 459 -4.27 31.11 11.50
CA ASP A 459 -3.02 31.63 10.91
C ASP A 459 -3.21 32.96 10.14
N ASP A 460 -4.42 33.48 10.11
CA ASP A 460 -4.72 34.77 9.48
C ASP A 460 -4.23 35.93 10.39
N GLU A 461 -3.34 36.78 9.84
CA GLU A 461 -2.76 37.93 10.52
C GLU A 461 -3.80 39.02 10.83
N GLU A 462 -4.83 39.19 9.99
CA GLU A 462 -5.89 40.19 10.19
C GLU A 462 -6.96 39.75 11.20
N MET A 463 -6.92 38.47 11.63
CA MET A 463 -7.91 37.91 12.51
C MET A 463 -7.91 38.57 13.90
N ARG A 464 -9.08 39.09 14.32
CA ARG A 464 -9.25 39.74 15.63
C ARG A 464 -8.90 38.79 16.78
N ILE A 465 -8.32 39.34 17.85
CA ILE A 465 -7.94 38.62 19.09
C ILE A 465 -9.06 37.74 19.64
N VAL A 466 -10.32 38.20 19.57
CA VAL A 466 -11.49 37.43 20.01
C VAL A 466 -11.61 36.08 19.28
N TRP A 467 -11.39 36.05 17.96
CA TRP A 467 -11.48 34.83 17.16
C TRP A 467 -10.33 33.88 17.43
N LYS A 468 -9.11 34.39 17.56
CA LYS A 468 -7.95 33.58 17.99
C LYS A 468 -8.17 32.98 19.38
N THR A 469 -8.83 33.72 20.28
CA THR A 469 -9.19 33.24 21.63
C THR A 469 -10.20 32.08 21.58
N ILE A 470 -11.23 32.20 20.73
CA ILE A 470 -12.17 31.11 20.45
C ILE A 470 -11.41 29.90 19.88
N GLY A 471 -10.48 30.14 18.94
CA GLY A 471 -9.58 29.12 18.38
C GLY A 471 -8.84 28.32 19.45
N PHE A 472 -8.14 28.98 20.38
CA PHE A 472 -7.47 28.30 21.50
C PHE A 472 -8.44 27.53 22.42
N GLY A 473 -9.65 28.04 22.65
CA GLY A 473 -10.70 27.32 23.36
C GLY A 473 -11.15 26.06 22.63
N THR A 474 -11.34 26.14 21.31
CA THR A 474 -11.68 24.97 20.47
C THR A 474 -10.56 23.94 20.42
N LEU A 475 -9.29 24.37 20.37
CA LEU A 475 -8.12 23.49 20.51
C LEU A 475 -8.13 22.77 21.86
N GLY A 476 -8.38 23.49 22.96
CA GLY A 476 -8.49 22.88 24.29
C GLY A 476 -9.61 21.85 24.39
N LEU A 477 -10.75 22.12 23.74
CA LEU A 477 -11.89 21.20 23.69
C LEU A 477 -11.53 19.94 22.90
N TRP A 478 -10.95 20.13 21.71
CA TRP A 478 -10.53 19.06 20.81
C TRP A 478 -9.48 18.17 21.47
N PHE A 479 -8.43 18.78 22.02
CA PHE A 479 -7.38 18.10 22.75
C PHE A 479 -7.96 17.34 23.94
N GLY A 480 -8.80 17.97 24.77
CA GLY A 480 -9.38 17.33 25.95
C GLY A 480 -10.24 16.11 25.64
N ILE A 481 -11.07 16.16 24.60
CA ILE A 481 -11.91 15.01 24.20
C ILE A 481 -11.04 13.84 23.74
N TRP A 482 -10.13 14.07 22.80
CA TRP A 482 -9.33 13.00 22.19
C TRP A 482 -8.25 12.46 23.12
N PHE A 483 -7.61 13.34 23.90
CA PHE A 483 -6.68 12.94 24.95
C PHE A 483 -7.36 12.05 25.98
N LEU A 484 -8.52 12.44 26.53
CA LEU A 484 -9.22 11.62 27.52
C LEU A 484 -9.76 10.33 26.92
N ALA A 485 -10.23 10.34 25.67
CA ALA A 485 -10.69 9.14 24.98
C ALA A 485 -9.56 8.10 24.85
N GLY A 486 -8.40 8.52 24.36
CA GLY A 486 -7.20 7.69 24.24
C GLY A 486 -6.66 7.25 25.60
N TRP A 487 -6.44 8.21 26.51
CA TRP A 487 -5.88 7.97 27.85
C TRP A 487 -6.72 7.00 28.66
N LEU A 488 -8.04 7.22 28.75
CA LEU A 488 -8.91 6.33 29.52
C LEU A 488 -9.06 4.95 28.88
N SER A 489 -8.98 4.83 27.56
CA SER A 489 -8.93 3.52 26.88
C SER A 489 -7.65 2.77 27.26
N LEU A 490 -6.49 3.44 27.17
CA LEU A 490 -5.20 2.89 27.54
C LEU A 490 -5.19 2.39 29.00
N VAL A 491 -5.65 3.22 29.94
CA VAL A 491 -5.71 2.87 31.36
C VAL A 491 -6.63 1.67 31.62
N ARG A 492 -7.78 1.57 30.93
CA ARG A 492 -8.68 0.40 31.04
C ARG A 492 -7.99 -0.87 30.53
N ARG A 493 -7.28 -0.80 29.40
CA ARG A 493 -6.52 -1.92 28.82
C ARG A 493 -5.36 -2.38 29.71
N ILE A 494 -4.63 -1.45 30.32
CA ILE A 494 -3.57 -1.76 31.30
C ILE A 494 -4.16 -2.50 32.51
N LYS A 495 -5.24 -1.96 33.09
CA LYS A 495 -5.90 -2.56 34.27
C LYS A 495 -6.50 -3.94 33.98
N ALA A 496 -7.01 -4.15 32.77
CA ALA A 496 -7.54 -5.44 32.32
C ALA A 496 -6.45 -6.44 31.89
N ARG A 497 -5.17 -6.04 31.89
CA ARG A 497 -4.03 -6.80 31.35
C ARG A 497 -4.25 -7.23 29.89
N SER A 498 -5.06 -6.47 29.14
CA SER A 498 -5.37 -6.75 27.72
C SER A 498 -4.43 -6.05 26.75
N LEU A 499 -3.63 -5.07 27.21
CA LEU A 499 -2.80 -4.21 26.36
C LEU A 499 -1.92 -5.00 25.37
N TRP A 500 -1.15 -5.98 25.86
CA TRP A 500 -0.35 -6.88 25.01
C TRP A 500 -1.12 -8.12 24.57
N ARG A 501 -2.08 -8.58 25.38
CA ARG A 501 -2.82 -9.81 25.07
C ARG A 501 -3.57 -9.68 23.74
N ASP A 502 -4.24 -8.54 23.57
CA ASP A 502 -5.13 -8.22 22.46
C ASP A 502 -4.46 -7.19 21.51
N SER A 503 -3.13 -7.20 21.44
CA SER A 503 -2.30 -6.35 20.57
C SER A 503 -2.20 -6.97 19.17
N LEU A 504 -2.34 -6.14 18.13
CA LEU A 504 -2.14 -6.54 16.74
C LEU A 504 -0.67 -6.85 16.48
N LEU A 505 0.24 -6.10 17.10
CA LEU A 505 1.68 -6.32 16.99
C LEU A 505 2.09 -7.69 17.55
N ARG A 506 1.46 -8.13 18.65
CA ARG A 506 1.63 -9.52 19.14
C ARG A 506 1.17 -10.55 18.10
N HIS A 507 0.03 -10.32 17.44
CA HIS A 507 -0.47 -11.24 16.40
C HIS A 507 0.45 -11.27 15.19
N ILE A 508 0.97 -10.10 14.76
CA ILE A 508 1.99 -10.01 13.70
C ILE A 508 3.26 -10.74 14.13
N LEU A 509 3.79 -10.52 15.33
CA LEU A 509 5.00 -11.20 15.81
C LEU A 509 4.81 -12.72 15.90
N LEU A 510 3.64 -13.18 16.31
CA LEU A 510 3.30 -14.61 16.30
C LEU A 510 3.20 -15.16 14.88
N LEU A 511 2.62 -14.40 13.94
CA LEU A 511 2.57 -14.74 12.53
C LEU A 511 3.98 -14.82 11.93
N VAL A 512 4.82 -13.80 12.16
CA VAL A 512 6.22 -13.74 11.74
C VAL A 512 6.99 -14.92 12.34
N ARG A 513 6.86 -15.18 13.65
CA ARG A 513 7.48 -16.35 14.28
C ARG A 513 7.02 -17.67 13.64
N LYS A 514 5.73 -17.80 13.32
CA LYS A 514 5.17 -18.98 12.66
C LYS A 514 5.71 -19.13 11.22
N CYS A 515 5.84 -18.02 10.48
CA CYS A 515 6.47 -17.99 9.16
C CYS A 515 7.96 -18.36 9.22
N PHE A 516 8.72 -17.78 10.15
CA PHE A 516 10.14 -18.07 10.33
C PHE A 516 10.38 -19.51 10.82
N SER A 517 9.52 -20.05 11.70
CA SER A 517 9.62 -21.45 12.13
C SER A 517 9.38 -22.46 10.99
N LYS A 518 8.75 -22.01 9.90
CA LYS A 518 8.51 -22.78 8.67
C LYS A 518 9.36 -22.27 7.50
N CYS A 519 10.43 -21.51 7.75
CA CYS A 519 11.26 -20.96 6.67
C CYS A 519 11.96 -22.07 5.85
N SER A 520 12.22 -23.23 6.47
CA SER A 520 12.66 -24.44 5.76
C SER A 520 11.60 -24.93 4.76
N ASP A 521 10.33 -24.94 5.16
CA ASP A 521 9.22 -25.28 4.25
C ASP A 521 9.02 -24.20 3.18
N LEU A 522 9.30 -22.93 3.49
CA LEU A 522 9.25 -21.81 2.55
C LEU A 522 10.36 -21.91 1.49
N LEU A 523 11.57 -22.32 1.88
CA LEU A 523 12.69 -22.59 0.95
C LEU A 523 12.38 -23.77 0.02
N VAL A 524 11.79 -24.84 0.57
CA VAL A 524 11.31 -25.99 -0.21
C VAL A 524 10.12 -25.61 -1.11
N PHE A 525 9.22 -24.74 -0.62
CA PHE A 525 8.11 -24.16 -1.39
C PHE A 525 8.64 -23.29 -2.55
N LEU A 526 9.70 -22.51 -2.36
CA LEU A 526 10.30 -21.73 -3.44
C LEU A 526 11.08 -22.62 -4.43
N GLY A 527 11.64 -23.74 -3.97
CA GLY A 527 12.42 -24.67 -4.80
C GLY A 527 11.62 -25.45 -5.84
N GLY A 528 10.38 -25.84 -5.55
CA GLY A 528 9.60 -26.73 -6.43
C GLY A 528 9.07 -26.09 -7.73
N ASN A 529 9.02 -24.75 -7.83
CA ASN A 529 8.55 -24.02 -9.01
C ASN A 529 9.15 -22.61 -9.06
N MET A 530 10.48 -22.52 -9.02
CA MET A 530 11.24 -21.27 -8.82
C MET A 530 10.87 -20.19 -9.85
N ILE A 531 10.68 -20.55 -11.12
CA ILE A 531 10.48 -19.59 -12.22
C ILE A 531 9.11 -18.90 -12.14
N SER A 532 8.01 -19.66 -12.05
CA SER A 532 6.65 -19.08 -11.98
C SER A 532 6.44 -18.27 -10.69
N ARG A 533 7.03 -18.71 -9.57
CA ARG A 533 6.87 -18.05 -8.27
C ARG A 533 7.72 -16.79 -8.16
N VAL A 534 8.97 -16.83 -8.62
CA VAL A 534 9.82 -15.62 -8.73
C VAL A 534 9.21 -14.62 -9.68
N LYS A 535 8.66 -15.04 -10.83
CA LYS A 535 7.97 -14.14 -11.76
C LYS A 535 6.77 -13.43 -11.12
N ILE A 536 5.94 -14.13 -10.34
CA ILE A 536 4.81 -13.52 -9.63
C ILE A 536 5.29 -12.56 -8.55
N ILE A 537 6.31 -12.92 -7.77
CA ILE A 537 6.86 -12.06 -6.71
C ILE A 537 7.48 -10.80 -7.32
N LEU A 538 8.20 -10.93 -8.43
CA LEU A 538 8.84 -9.82 -9.13
C LEU A 538 7.81 -8.90 -9.79
N LEU A 539 6.76 -9.46 -10.42
CA LEU A 539 5.63 -8.68 -10.94
C LEU A 539 4.88 -7.94 -9.81
N PHE A 540 4.69 -8.57 -8.65
CA PHE A 540 4.06 -7.93 -7.49
C PHE A 540 4.95 -6.84 -6.88
N GLY A 541 6.27 -7.07 -6.83
CA GLY A 541 7.25 -6.06 -6.40
C GLY A 541 7.27 -4.85 -7.32
N ILE A 542 7.25 -5.07 -8.65
CA ILE A 542 7.14 -4.00 -9.65
C ILE A 542 5.82 -3.23 -9.48
N PHE A 543 4.70 -3.95 -9.28
CA PHE A 543 3.40 -3.33 -9.02
C PHE A 543 3.43 -2.42 -7.79
N ILE A 544 3.92 -2.90 -6.64
CA ILE A 544 4.04 -2.09 -5.42
C ILE A 544 4.95 -0.88 -5.63
N PHE A 545 6.09 -1.08 -6.30
CA PHE A 545 7.04 0.00 -6.59
C PHE A 545 6.42 1.08 -7.46
N LEU A 546 5.69 0.70 -8.52
CA LEU A 546 4.98 1.65 -9.38
C LEU A 546 3.85 2.35 -8.63
N GLN A 547 3.09 1.64 -7.79
CA GLN A 547 2.05 2.24 -6.93
C GLN A 547 2.66 3.31 -6.00
N PHE A 548 3.82 3.02 -5.41
CA PHE A 548 4.56 3.93 -4.55
C PHE A 548 5.05 5.16 -5.31
N MET A 549 5.62 4.98 -6.51
CA MET A 549 6.06 6.08 -7.37
C MET A 549 4.90 6.99 -7.80
N PHE A 550 3.79 6.42 -8.26
CA PHE A 550 2.61 7.21 -8.61
C PHE A 550 2.03 7.95 -7.39
N THR A 551 2.08 7.35 -6.20
CA THR A 551 1.60 8.01 -4.97
C THR A 551 2.50 9.20 -4.61
N GLY A 552 3.82 9.04 -4.71
CA GLY A 552 4.77 10.14 -4.53
C GLY A 552 4.49 11.32 -5.46
N MET A 553 4.26 11.03 -6.75
CA MET A 553 3.91 12.06 -7.74
C MET A 553 2.60 12.79 -7.43
N THR A 554 1.60 12.11 -6.85
CA THR A 554 0.33 12.76 -6.48
C THR A 554 0.43 13.69 -5.27
N VAL A 555 1.37 13.45 -4.34
CA VAL A 555 1.48 14.22 -3.09
C VAL A 555 2.16 15.57 -3.30
N GLU A 556 3.06 15.70 -4.29
CA GLU A 556 3.72 16.97 -4.65
C GLU A 556 2.97 17.78 -5.73
N GLY A 557 1.64 17.67 -5.79
CA GLY A 557 0.81 18.44 -6.73
C GLY A 557 0.59 17.78 -8.10
N GLY A 558 0.71 16.45 -8.19
CA GLY A 558 0.59 15.70 -9.45
C GLY A 558 -0.76 15.82 -10.17
N SER A 559 -0.69 15.73 -11.50
CA SER A 559 -1.84 15.87 -12.42
C SER A 559 -2.84 14.70 -12.32
N ALA A 560 -4.11 14.94 -12.67
CA ALA A 560 -5.18 13.93 -12.71
C ALA A 560 -4.84 12.66 -13.53
N LEU A 561 -3.87 12.76 -14.44
CA LEU A 561 -3.32 11.66 -15.22
C LEU A 561 -2.70 10.56 -14.34
N SER A 562 -1.99 10.93 -13.27
CA SER A 562 -1.35 9.99 -12.32
C SER A 562 -2.36 9.09 -11.60
N LEU A 563 -3.50 9.65 -11.17
CA LEU A 563 -4.60 8.90 -10.57
C LEU A 563 -5.27 7.97 -11.59
N LEU A 564 -5.44 8.43 -12.83
CA LEU A 564 -6.03 7.62 -13.90
C LEU A 564 -5.14 6.41 -14.23
N LEU A 565 -3.81 6.60 -14.28
CA LEU A 565 -2.84 5.52 -14.49
C LEU A 565 -2.85 4.49 -13.35
N MET A 566 -3.00 4.91 -12.08
CA MET A 566 -3.18 3.96 -10.96
C MET A 566 -4.43 3.10 -11.14
N ILE A 567 -5.58 3.72 -11.43
CA ILE A 567 -6.85 3.00 -11.58
C ILE A 567 -6.77 1.98 -12.73
N VAL A 568 -6.16 2.36 -13.85
CA VAL A 568 -5.94 1.45 -14.99
C VAL A 568 -5.06 0.27 -14.59
N MET A 569 -3.99 0.52 -13.84
CA MET A 569 -3.10 -0.53 -13.33
C MET A 569 -3.83 -1.50 -12.39
N ASP A 570 -4.60 -0.97 -11.43
CA ASP A 570 -5.38 -1.77 -10.48
C ASP A 570 -6.41 -2.64 -11.22
N CYS A 571 -7.08 -2.09 -12.24
CA CYS A 571 -8.02 -2.84 -13.08
C CYS A 571 -7.32 -3.95 -13.87
N ALA A 572 -6.13 -3.71 -14.40
CA ALA A 572 -5.35 -4.70 -15.14
C ALA A 572 -4.91 -5.87 -14.24
N VAL A 573 -4.46 -5.58 -13.00
CA VAL A 573 -4.12 -6.60 -12.00
C VAL A 573 -5.36 -7.39 -11.58
N LEU A 574 -6.47 -6.72 -11.31
CA LEU A 574 -7.73 -7.36 -10.96
C LEU A 574 -8.20 -8.31 -12.07
N TYR A 575 -8.17 -7.87 -13.33
CA TYR A 575 -8.50 -8.70 -14.48
C TYR A 575 -7.60 -9.95 -14.57
N TYR A 576 -6.28 -9.79 -14.40
CA TYR A 576 -5.34 -10.90 -14.38
C TYR A 576 -5.64 -11.92 -13.27
N LEU A 577 -5.95 -11.45 -12.06
CA LEU A 577 -6.31 -12.31 -10.92
C LEU A 577 -7.61 -13.06 -11.15
N ILE A 578 -8.65 -12.39 -11.68
CA ILE A 578 -9.93 -13.02 -12.01
C ILE A 578 -9.74 -14.09 -13.09
N LYS A 579 -9.01 -13.78 -14.17
CA LYS A 579 -8.71 -14.74 -15.24
C LYS A 579 -8.01 -15.99 -14.69
N LYS A 580 -7.03 -15.80 -13.79
CA LYS A 580 -6.29 -16.91 -13.18
C LYS A 580 -7.16 -17.73 -12.22
N ALA A 581 -8.04 -17.09 -11.45
CA ALA A 581 -8.97 -17.76 -10.54
C ALA A 581 -9.99 -18.60 -11.31
N TRP A 582 -10.56 -18.03 -12.37
CA TRP A 582 -11.53 -18.70 -13.24
C TRP A 582 -10.93 -19.96 -13.90
N GLY A 583 -9.70 -19.88 -14.41
CA GLY A 583 -9.01 -21.06 -14.97
C GLY A 583 -8.80 -22.18 -13.94
N ARG A 584 -8.53 -21.84 -12.67
CA ARG A 584 -8.42 -22.83 -11.58
C ARG A 584 -9.74 -23.52 -11.29
N GLU A 585 -10.82 -22.74 -11.25
CA GLU A 585 -12.17 -23.26 -11.02
C GLU A 585 -12.61 -24.22 -12.13
N GLN A 586 -12.30 -23.88 -13.38
CA GLN A 586 -12.60 -24.74 -14.53
C GLN A 586 -11.86 -26.09 -14.46
N ILE A 587 -10.59 -26.10 -14.06
CA ILE A 587 -9.81 -27.33 -13.87
C ILE A 587 -10.39 -28.19 -12.74
N ILE A 588 -10.73 -27.58 -11.59
CA ILE A 588 -11.31 -28.31 -10.45
C ILE A 588 -12.68 -28.88 -10.80
N ALA A 589 -13.54 -28.10 -11.46
CA ALA A 589 -14.85 -28.54 -11.89
C ALA A 589 -14.75 -29.70 -12.90
N GLY A 590 -13.80 -29.61 -13.82
CA GLY A 590 -13.55 -30.68 -14.79
C GLY A 590 -13.00 -31.95 -14.17
N LEU A 591 -12.02 -31.83 -13.27
CA LEU A 591 -11.49 -32.96 -12.51
C LEU A 591 -12.60 -33.65 -11.71
N LYS A 592 -13.47 -32.88 -11.06
CA LYS A 592 -14.60 -33.42 -10.30
C LYS A 592 -15.54 -34.26 -11.18
N LYS A 593 -15.87 -33.80 -12.39
CA LYS A 593 -16.70 -34.56 -13.33
C LYS A 593 -16.08 -35.91 -13.70
N ILE A 594 -14.77 -35.92 -13.96
CA ILE A 594 -14.04 -37.15 -14.27
C ILE A 594 -14.06 -38.11 -13.07
N THR A 595 -13.86 -37.61 -11.85
CA THR A 595 -13.91 -38.45 -10.63
C THR A 595 -15.31 -38.93 -10.28
N ASP A 596 -16.36 -38.19 -10.65
CA ASP A 596 -17.77 -38.55 -10.42
C ASP A 596 -18.29 -39.57 -11.47
N GLY A 597 -17.44 -40.01 -12.41
CA GLY A 597 -17.73 -41.11 -13.35
C GLY A 597 -17.88 -40.69 -14.81
N ASP A 598 -17.79 -39.40 -15.15
CA ASP A 598 -17.85 -38.90 -16.53
C ASP A 598 -16.45 -38.88 -17.16
N LEU A 599 -15.93 -40.06 -17.49
CA LEU A 599 -14.58 -40.25 -18.05
C LEU A 599 -14.40 -39.64 -19.45
N GLN A 600 -15.49 -39.34 -20.15
CA GLN A 600 -15.49 -38.73 -21.48
C GLN A 600 -15.36 -37.21 -21.43
N TYR A 601 -15.54 -36.60 -20.25
CA TYR A 601 -15.47 -35.16 -20.09
C TYR A 601 -14.04 -34.63 -20.27
N LYS A 602 -13.86 -33.70 -21.22
CA LYS A 602 -12.60 -32.99 -21.46
C LYS A 602 -12.66 -31.56 -20.93
N ILE A 603 -11.62 -31.17 -20.20
CA ILE A 603 -11.43 -29.80 -19.72
C ILE A 603 -11.07 -28.91 -20.93
N PRO A 604 -11.84 -27.84 -21.21
CA PRO A 604 -11.54 -26.95 -22.33
C PRO A 604 -10.23 -26.17 -22.11
N THR A 605 -9.27 -26.31 -23.03
CA THR A 605 -7.93 -25.73 -22.93
C THR A 605 -7.82 -24.33 -23.54
N GLU A 606 -8.68 -23.97 -24.50
CA GLU A 606 -8.65 -22.73 -25.31
C GLU A 606 -8.64 -21.42 -24.49
N LYS A 607 -9.23 -21.43 -23.30
CA LYS A 607 -9.33 -20.25 -22.41
C LYS A 607 -8.35 -20.30 -21.25
N LEU A 608 -7.60 -21.38 -21.12
CA LEU A 608 -6.53 -21.55 -20.14
C LEU A 608 -5.23 -21.01 -20.74
N SER A 609 -4.24 -20.71 -19.90
CA SER A 609 -2.97 -20.18 -20.39
C SER A 609 -1.80 -20.68 -19.56
N GLY A 610 -0.71 -21.04 -20.23
CA GLY A 610 0.55 -21.44 -19.62
C GLY A 610 0.39 -22.74 -18.81
N GLU A 611 0.71 -22.68 -17.51
CA GLU A 611 0.68 -23.85 -16.62
C GLU A 611 -0.72 -24.48 -16.50
N GLN A 612 -1.78 -23.68 -16.55
CA GLN A 612 -3.16 -24.18 -16.43
C GLN A 612 -3.57 -25.03 -17.63
N GLU A 613 -3.11 -24.67 -18.82
CA GLU A 613 -3.36 -25.41 -20.06
C GLU A 613 -2.67 -26.78 -20.03
N MET A 614 -1.39 -26.81 -19.63
CA MET A 614 -0.64 -28.06 -19.47
C MET A 614 -1.30 -29.02 -18.46
N VAL A 615 -1.76 -28.48 -17.32
CA VAL A 615 -2.42 -29.31 -16.29
C VAL A 615 -3.75 -29.86 -16.79
N ALA A 616 -4.55 -29.06 -17.50
CA ALA A 616 -5.79 -29.52 -18.11
C ALA A 616 -5.54 -30.61 -19.16
N ASP A 617 -4.49 -30.45 -19.97
CA ASP A 617 -4.10 -31.44 -20.98
C ASP A 617 -3.69 -32.79 -20.35
N TYR A 618 -2.86 -32.78 -19.31
CA TYR A 618 -2.50 -34.01 -18.60
C TYR A 618 -3.72 -34.71 -17.98
N ILE A 619 -4.66 -33.96 -17.42
CA ILE A 619 -5.89 -34.54 -16.85
C ILE A 619 -6.75 -35.17 -17.95
N ASN A 620 -6.86 -34.52 -19.11
CA ASN A 620 -7.60 -35.07 -20.26
C ASN A 620 -7.00 -36.41 -20.72
N HIS A 621 -5.67 -36.51 -20.80
CA HIS A 621 -4.99 -37.76 -21.15
C HIS A 621 -5.19 -38.88 -20.10
N ILE A 622 -5.28 -38.54 -18.81
CA ILE A 622 -5.59 -39.52 -17.76
C ILE A 622 -7.01 -40.07 -17.94
N GLY A 623 -7.98 -39.21 -18.29
CA GLY A 623 -9.35 -39.64 -18.59
C GLY A 623 -9.41 -40.66 -19.72
N GLU A 624 -8.73 -40.37 -20.84
CA GLU A 624 -8.65 -41.28 -22.00
C GLU A 624 -7.98 -42.62 -21.65
N GLY A 625 -6.88 -42.59 -20.89
CA GLY A 625 -6.18 -43.81 -20.48
C GLY A 625 -7.03 -44.71 -19.58
N LEU A 626 -7.86 -44.13 -18.71
CA LEU A 626 -8.74 -44.88 -17.81
C LEU A 626 -9.92 -45.50 -18.56
N ASP A 627 -10.54 -44.75 -19.48
CA ASP A 627 -11.64 -45.23 -20.32
C ASP A 627 -11.19 -46.43 -21.19
N ALA A 628 -10.02 -46.31 -21.82
CA ALA A 628 -9.42 -47.40 -22.59
C ALA A 628 -9.09 -48.64 -21.74
N ALA A 629 -8.67 -48.45 -20.49
CA ALA A 629 -8.38 -49.57 -19.59
C ALA A 629 -9.67 -50.33 -19.19
N VAL A 630 -10.76 -49.61 -18.92
CA VAL A 630 -12.06 -50.19 -18.59
C VAL A 630 -12.65 -50.96 -19.78
N GLU A 631 -12.62 -50.37 -20.98
CA GLU A 631 -13.12 -51.03 -22.20
C GLU A 631 -12.36 -52.33 -22.49
N ASN A 632 -11.03 -52.31 -22.37
CA ASN A 632 -10.20 -53.51 -22.57
C ASN A 632 -10.49 -54.60 -21.54
N SER A 633 -10.76 -54.25 -20.28
CA SER A 633 -11.14 -55.20 -19.24
C SER A 633 -12.47 -55.90 -19.55
N LEU A 634 -13.50 -55.12 -19.93
CA LEU A 634 -14.81 -55.65 -20.30
C LEU A 634 -14.75 -56.54 -21.55
N LYS A 635 -13.96 -56.14 -22.55
CA LYS A 635 -13.75 -56.93 -23.77
C LYS A 635 -13.08 -58.27 -23.46
N ASN A 636 -12.07 -58.29 -22.59
CA ASN A 636 -11.38 -59.52 -22.19
C ASN A 636 -12.32 -60.50 -21.48
N GLU A 637 -13.20 -60.04 -20.58
CA GLU A 637 -14.17 -60.91 -19.92
C GLU A 637 -15.20 -61.50 -20.89
N ARG A 638 -15.71 -60.69 -21.84
CA ARG A 638 -16.62 -61.19 -22.89
C ARG A 638 -15.95 -62.24 -23.78
N MET A 639 -14.70 -61.98 -24.21
CA MET A 639 -13.95 -62.92 -25.05
C MET A 639 -13.68 -64.26 -24.36
N LYS A 640 -13.33 -64.26 -23.06
CA LYS A 640 -13.16 -65.51 -22.28
C LYS A 640 -14.44 -66.35 -22.31
N THR A 641 -15.59 -65.71 -22.15
CA THR A 641 -16.91 -66.36 -22.10
C THR A 641 -17.33 -66.96 -23.43
N GLU A 642 -17.18 -66.20 -24.51
CA GLU A 642 -17.48 -66.67 -25.87
C GLU A 642 -16.59 -67.86 -26.26
N LEU A 643 -15.30 -67.79 -25.92
CA LEU A 643 -14.36 -68.87 -26.22
C LEU A 643 -14.75 -70.18 -25.51
N ILE A 644 -15.08 -70.15 -24.21
CA ILE A 644 -15.52 -71.33 -23.47
C ILE A 644 -16.81 -71.91 -24.08
N THR A 645 -17.78 -71.04 -24.41
CA THR A 645 -19.07 -71.47 -24.96
C THR A 645 -18.90 -72.15 -26.33
N ASN A 646 -18.06 -71.58 -27.20
CA ASN A 646 -17.81 -72.11 -28.54
C ASN A 646 -17.06 -73.45 -28.49
N VAL A 647 -15.99 -73.54 -27.69
CA VAL A 647 -15.23 -74.80 -27.53
C VAL A 647 -16.11 -75.93 -27.01
N SER A 648 -16.99 -75.65 -26.04
CA SER A 648 -17.89 -76.68 -25.51
C SER A 648 -18.93 -77.15 -26.53
N HIS A 649 -19.42 -76.28 -27.42
CA HIS A 649 -20.32 -76.68 -28.50
C HIS A 649 -19.63 -77.67 -29.47
N ASP A 650 -18.37 -77.38 -29.79
CA ASP A 650 -17.56 -78.22 -30.69
C ASP A 650 -17.20 -79.57 -30.05
N ILE A 651 -17.17 -79.68 -28.72
CA ILE A 651 -17.02 -80.95 -27.98
C ILE A 651 -18.32 -81.75 -27.93
N LYS A 652 -19.49 -81.10 -27.78
CA LYS A 652 -20.78 -81.77 -27.64
C LYS A 652 -21.17 -82.62 -28.87
N THR A 653 -20.86 -82.12 -30.06
CA THR A 653 -21.21 -82.77 -31.34
C THR A 653 -20.54 -84.13 -31.54
N PRO A 654 -19.19 -84.26 -31.47
CA PRO A 654 -18.52 -85.56 -31.58
C PRO A 654 -18.87 -86.49 -30.42
N LEU A 655 -19.09 -85.95 -29.22
CA LEU A 655 -19.46 -86.75 -28.05
C LEU A 655 -20.83 -87.42 -28.19
N THR A 656 -21.82 -86.70 -28.72
CA THR A 656 -23.15 -87.26 -29.01
C THR A 656 -23.05 -88.43 -29.99
N SER A 657 -22.14 -88.34 -30.96
CA SER A 657 -21.87 -89.43 -31.90
C SER A 657 -21.26 -90.65 -31.20
N ILE A 658 -20.30 -90.45 -30.28
CA ILE A 658 -19.69 -91.54 -29.49
C ILE A 658 -20.76 -92.26 -28.67
N ILE A 659 -21.62 -91.53 -27.96
CA ILE A 659 -22.71 -92.11 -27.15
C ILE A 659 -23.63 -92.97 -28.04
N ASN A 660 -24.06 -92.43 -29.19
CA ASN A 660 -24.93 -93.17 -30.10
C ASN A 660 -24.29 -94.45 -30.63
N TYR A 661 -23.00 -94.44 -30.97
CA TYR A 661 -22.30 -95.65 -31.42
C TYR A 661 -22.15 -96.68 -30.31
N VAL A 662 -21.90 -96.25 -29.06
CA VAL A 662 -21.89 -97.15 -27.91
C VAL A 662 -23.27 -97.77 -27.68
N ASP A 663 -24.34 -96.98 -27.78
CA ASP A 663 -25.72 -97.46 -27.68
C ASP A 663 -26.08 -98.47 -28.79
N LEU A 664 -25.66 -98.21 -30.03
CA LEU A 664 -25.82 -99.14 -31.14
C LEU A 664 -25.06 -100.45 -30.89
N LEU A 665 -23.81 -100.38 -30.44
CA LEU A 665 -23.01 -101.57 -30.11
C LEU A 665 -23.59 -102.38 -28.95
N LYS A 666 -24.22 -101.75 -27.97
CA LYS A 666 -24.94 -102.45 -26.89
C LYS A 666 -26.16 -103.21 -27.41
N ARG A 667 -26.88 -102.66 -28.40
CA ARG A 667 -28.06 -103.31 -29.00
C ARG A 667 -27.74 -104.58 -29.79
N GLU A 668 -26.52 -104.71 -30.30
CA GLU A 668 -26.02 -105.94 -30.93
C GLU A 668 -25.84 -107.11 -29.94
N ASN A 669 -25.99 -106.85 -28.63
CA ASN A 669 -25.95 -107.84 -27.54
C ASN A 669 -24.76 -108.82 -27.60
N PRO A 670 -23.51 -108.33 -27.54
CA PRO A 670 -22.32 -109.17 -27.68
C PRO A 670 -22.22 -110.24 -26.58
N GLU A 671 -22.00 -111.50 -26.97
CA GLU A 671 -21.93 -112.63 -26.03
C GLU A 671 -20.70 -112.56 -25.10
N ASP A 672 -19.57 -112.00 -25.57
CA ASP A 672 -18.33 -111.89 -24.79
C ASP A 672 -18.51 -110.93 -23.58
N PRO A 673 -18.39 -111.42 -22.34
CA PRO A 673 -18.47 -110.60 -21.13
C PRO A 673 -17.46 -109.45 -21.10
N LYS A 674 -16.29 -109.59 -21.73
CA LYS A 674 -15.28 -108.51 -21.79
C LYS A 674 -15.73 -107.35 -22.67
N ILE A 675 -16.37 -107.64 -23.80
CA ILE A 675 -16.90 -106.61 -24.72
C ILE A 675 -18.03 -105.84 -24.04
N ARG A 676 -18.94 -106.53 -23.34
CA ARG A 676 -19.99 -105.87 -22.53
C ARG A 676 -19.39 -104.95 -21.47
N GLY A 677 -18.37 -105.41 -20.74
CA GLY A 677 -17.66 -104.57 -19.78
C GLY A 677 -16.98 -103.35 -20.41
N TYR A 678 -16.40 -103.48 -21.61
CA TYR A 678 -15.82 -102.33 -22.32
C TYR A 678 -16.87 -101.32 -22.78
N LEU A 679 -18.02 -101.79 -23.27
CA LEU A 679 -19.12 -100.92 -23.68
C LEU A 679 -19.72 -100.16 -22.49
N GLU A 680 -19.89 -100.82 -21.35
CA GLU A 680 -20.36 -100.18 -20.12
C GLU A 680 -19.37 -99.11 -19.63
N VAL A 681 -18.06 -99.37 -19.68
CA VAL A 681 -17.04 -98.37 -19.35
C VAL A 681 -17.09 -97.20 -20.34
N LEU A 682 -17.17 -97.45 -21.65
CA LEU A 682 -17.22 -96.39 -22.67
C LEU A 682 -18.47 -95.51 -22.53
N GLU A 683 -19.63 -96.11 -22.29
CA GLU A 683 -20.89 -95.42 -22.04
C GLU A 683 -20.77 -94.49 -20.83
N ASN A 684 -20.30 -95.04 -19.69
CA ASN A 684 -20.11 -94.27 -18.46
C ASN A 684 -19.13 -93.11 -18.66
N LYS A 685 -18.02 -93.32 -19.38
CA LYS A 685 -17.06 -92.24 -19.67
C LYS A 685 -17.62 -91.19 -20.64
N ALA A 686 -18.37 -91.60 -21.66
CA ALA A 686 -18.97 -90.68 -22.63
C ALA A 686 -20.10 -89.84 -22.00
N GLN A 687 -20.98 -90.46 -21.20
CA GLN A 687 -22.00 -89.74 -20.43
C GLN A 687 -21.38 -88.80 -19.41
N ARG A 688 -20.32 -89.23 -18.70
CA ARG A 688 -19.58 -88.34 -17.78
C ARG A 688 -19.00 -87.14 -18.50
N LEU A 689 -18.40 -87.30 -19.68
CA LEU A 689 -17.85 -86.18 -20.45
C LEU A 689 -18.95 -85.22 -20.91
N LYS A 690 -20.16 -85.73 -21.17
CA LYS A 690 -21.31 -84.92 -21.62
C LYS A 690 -21.74 -83.98 -20.50
N VAL A 691 -21.93 -84.54 -19.30
CA VAL A 691 -22.26 -83.76 -18.10
C VAL A 691 -21.18 -82.74 -17.78
N LEU A 692 -19.88 -83.11 -17.85
CA LEU A 692 -18.78 -82.17 -17.64
C LEU A 692 -18.79 -80.99 -18.62
N THR A 693 -19.04 -81.28 -19.90
CA THR A 693 -19.07 -80.25 -20.94
C THR A 693 -20.24 -79.29 -20.73
N GLU A 694 -21.41 -79.82 -20.35
CA GLU A 694 -22.60 -79.04 -20.04
C GLU A 694 -22.40 -78.18 -18.78
N ASP A 695 -21.81 -78.73 -17.71
CA ASP A 695 -21.48 -78.00 -16.48
C ASP A 695 -20.50 -76.85 -16.73
N VAL A 696 -19.48 -77.03 -17.59
CA VAL A 696 -18.50 -75.97 -17.92
C VAL A 696 -19.18 -74.79 -18.62
N VAL A 697 -20.09 -75.07 -19.55
CA VAL A 697 -20.87 -74.01 -20.23
C VAL A 697 -21.77 -73.30 -19.25
N GLU A 698 -22.48 -74.04 -18.40
CA GLU A 698 -23.39 -73.48 -17.41
C GLU A 698 -22.64 -72.60 -16.41
N ALA A 699 -21.51 -73.08 -15.86
CA ALA A 699 -20.66 -72.31 -14.97
C ALA A 699 -20.12 -71.03 -15.62
N SER A 700 -19.68 -71.10 -16.89
CA SER A 700 -19.19 -69.92 -17.62
C SER A 700 -20.29 -68.89 -17.85
N LYS A 701 -21.50 -69.32 -18.18
CA LYS A 701 -22.64 -68.42 -18.40
C LYS A 701 -23.15 -67.83 -17.08
N ALA A 702 -23.23 -68.63 -16.01
CA ALA A 702 -23.69 -68.18 -14.70
C ALA A 702 -22.80 -67.06 -14.16
N SER A 703 -21.48 -67.22 -14.23
CA SER A 703 -20.59 -66.21 -13.66
C SER A 703 -20.44 -64.92 -14.43
N THR A 704 -20.82 -64.93 -15.70
CA THR A 704 -20.78 -63.75 -16.57
C THR A 704 -22.13 -63.04 -16.59
N GLY A 705 -23.12 -63.57 -15.86
CA GLY A 705 -24.50 -63.09 -15.89
C GLY A 705 -25.19 -63.35 -17.23
N ASN A 706 -24.58 -64.12 -18.14
CA ASN A 706 -25.10 -64.39 -19.48
C ASN A 706 -26.06 -65.61 -19.49
N ILE A 707 -26.93 -65.66 -18.49
CA ILE A 707 -28.06 -66.60 -18.38
C ILE A 707 -29.34 -65.78 -18.33
N ALA A 708 -30.27 -66.06 -19.24
CA ALA A 708 -31.63 -65.55 -19.14
C ALA A 708 -32.36 -66.29 -18.01
N LEU A 709 -32.87 -65.54 -17.02
CA LEU A 709 -33.67 -66.05 -15.92
C LEU A 709 -35.16 -65.75 -16.18
N GLU A 710 -36.01 -66.77 -16.05
CA GLU A 710 -37.47 -66.63 -16.09
C GLU A 710 -37.99 -66.54 -14.66
N MET A 711 -37.90 -65.34 -14.06
CA MET A 711 -38.31 -65.11 -12.68
C MET A 711 -39.83 -65.18 -12.55
N THR A 712 -40.33 -66.11 -11.73
CA THR A 712 -41.76 -66.35 -11.48
C THR A 712 -42.02 -66.55 -9.99
N ASP A 713 -43.26 -66.29 -9.55
CA ASP A 713 -43.68 -66.63 -8.20
C ASP A 713 -43.86 -68.15 -8.10
N LEU A 714 -43.14 -68.81 -7.20
CA LEU A 714 -43.22 -70.25 -6.98
C LEU A 714 -43.22 -70.58 -5.48
N ASN A 715 -43.86 -71.70 -5.12
CA ASN A 715 -43.82 -72.23 -3.77
C ASN A 715 -42.51 -73.01 -3.54
N PHE A 716 -41.61 -72.42 -2.75
CA PHE A 716 -40.30 -73.00 -2.45
C PHE A 716 -40.40 -74.35 -1.73
N ILE A 717 -41.38 -74.51 -0.84
CA ILE A 717 -41.60 -75.73 -0.07
C ILE A 717 -42.04 -76.87 -0.98
N GLU A 718 -42.96 -76.61 -1.92
CA GLU A 718 -43.40 -77.59 -2.91
C GLU A 718 -42.25 -78.05 -3.81
N LEU A 719 -41.42 -77.11 -4.27
CA LEU A 719 -40.24 -77.45 -5.07
C LEU A 719 -39.28 -78.36 -4.28
N VAL A 720 -39.00 -78.05 -3.01
CA VAL A 720 -38.15 -78.90 -2.14
C VAL A 720 -38.77 -80.29 -1.93
N HIS A 721 -40.10 -80.40 -1.78
CA HIS A 721 -40.77 -81.70 -1.72
C HIS A 721 -40.58 -82.54 -2.99
N GLN A 722 -40.68 -81.92 -4.17
CA GLN A 722 -40.44 -82.60 -5.45
C GLN A 722 -39.00 -83.14 -5.52
N VAL A 723 -38.02 -82.34 -5.09
CA VAL A 723 -36.61 -82.74 -5.00
C VAL A 723 -36.43 -83.96 -4.11
N ILE A 724 -37.02 -83.91 -2.91
CA ILE A 724 -36.93 -84.97 -1.92
C ILE A 724 -37.45 -86.29 -2.52
N GLY A 725 -38.59 -86.26 -3.20
CA GLY A 725 -39.16 -87.44 -3.86
C GLY A 725 -38.26 -88.02 -4.95
N GLU A 726 -37.55 -87.18 -5.72
CA GLU A 726 -36.63 -87.67 -6.76
C GLU A 726 -35.34 -88.29 -6.19
N PHE A 727 -34.89 -87.85 -5.00
CA PHE A 727 -33.68 -88.34 -4.36
C PHE A 727 -33.91 -89.44 -3.32
N GLU A 728 -35.16 -89.80 -3.04
CA GLU A 728 -35.54 -90.83 -2.06
C GLU A 728 -34.90 -92.19 -2.39
N GLU A 729 -35.08 -92.70 -3.62
CA GLU A 729 -34.50 -93.98 -4.08
C GLU A 729 -32.97 -93.97 -3.99
N LYS A 730 -32.31 -92.87 -4.40
CA LYS A 730 -30.84 -92.72 -4.34
C LYS A 730 -30.31 -92.71 -2.90
N PHE A 731 -31.07 -92.20 -1.95
CA PHE A 731 -30.70 -92.23 -0.54
C PHE A 731 -30.93 -93.63 0.06
N GLU A 732 -32.02 -94.31 -0.31
CA GLU A 732 -32.29 -95.70 0.09
C GLU A 732 -31.22 -96.68 -0.41
N GLU A 733 -30.79 -96.57 -1.68
CA GLU A 733 -29.70 -97.40 -2.26
C GLU A 733 -28.41 -97.34 -1.44
N ARG A 734 -28.17 -96.24 -0.72
CA ARG A 734 -26.99 -96.01 0.13
C ARG A 734 -27.26 -96.11 1.62
N ASN A 735 -28.44 -96.60 2.01
CA ASN A 735 -28.90 -96.70 3.40
C ASN A 735 -28.84 -95.35 4.16
N LEU A 736 -29.13 -94.23 3.49
CA LEU A 736 -29.19 -92.90 4.10
C LEU A 736 -30.62 -92.64 4.60
N THR A 737 -30.78 -92.40 5.90
CA THR A 737 -32.09 -92.08 6.47
C THR A 737 -32.36 -90.58 6.40
N MET A 738 -33.33 -90.16 5.59
CA MET A 738 -33.69 -88.75 5.48
C MET A 738 -34.60 -88.31 6.65
N VAL A 739 -34.25 -87.20 7.28
CA VAL A 739 -35.01 -86.57 8.37
C VAL A 739 -35.44 -85.20 7.89
N VAL A 740 -36.74 -85.03 7.65
CA VAL A 740 -37.28 -83.83 7.01
C VAL A 740 -38.13 -83.03 8.00
N HIS A 741 -37.95 -81.70 8.00
CA HIS A 741 -38.72 -80.77 8.82
C HIS A 741 -39.07 -79.51 8.02
N PHE A 742 -40.35 -79.12 8.05
CA PHE A 742 -40.88 -77.91 7.44
C PHE A 742 -41.67 -77.11 8.49
N ASP A 743 -41.39 -75.81 8.63
CA ASP A 743 -42.06 -74.93 9.60
C ASP A 743 -43.48 -74.48 9.16
N GLU A 744 -43.68 -74.28 7.86
CA GLU A 744 -44.97 -73.87 7.25
C GLU A 744 -45.28 -74.80 6.05
N GLU A 745 -46.51 -74.74 5.52
CA GLU A 745 -46.93 -75.54 4.34
C GLU A 745 -46.60 -74.84 3.00
N GLU A 746 -46.39 -73.53 3.00
CA GLU A 746 -46.16 -72.73 1.79
C GLU A 746 -45.17 -71.57 2.04
N ALA A 747 -44.25 -71.36 1.10
CA ALA A 747 -43.39 -70.17 1.08
C ALA A 747 -43.21 -69.65 -0.36
N ILE A 748 -43.87 -68.54 -0.70
CA ILE A 748 -43.80 -67.94 -2.03
C ILE A 748 -42.53 -67.08 -2.17
N ILE A 749 -41.71 -67.42 -3.16
CA ILE A 749 -40.51 -66.68 -3.55
C ILE A 749 -40.57 -66.32 -5.03
N CYS A 750 -39.86 -65.25 -5.42
CA CYS A 750 -39.67 -64.90 -6.83
C CYS A 750 -38.34 -65.49 -7.32
N ALA A 751 -38.39 -66.56 -8.10
CA ALA A 751 -37.22 -67.28 -8.62
C ALA A 751 -37.52 -67.97 -9.96
N ASP A 752 -36.49 -68.44 -10.65
CA ASP A 752 -36.61 -69.30 -11.82
C ASP A 752 -36.66 -70.75 -11.35
N GLY A 753 -37.84 -71.39 -11.46
CA GLY A 753 -38.05 -72.75 -10.96
C GLY A 753 -37.12 -73.79 -11.58
N ARG A 754 -36.72 -73.65 -12.85
CA ARG A 754 -35.82 -74.60 -13.52
C ARG A 754 -34.39 -74.45 -13.01
N ARG A 755 -33.93 -73.22 -12.81
CA ARG A 755 -32.59 -72.94 -12.27
C ARG A 755 -32.50 -73.27 -10.79
N LEU A 756 -33.55 -72.99 -10.03
CA LEU A 756 -33.62 -73.37 -8.63
C LEU A 756 -33.70 -74.89 -8.46
N TRP A 757 -34.40 -75.59 -9.35
CA TRP A 757 -34.35 -77.05 -9.36
C TRP A 757 -32.91 -77.56 -9.55
N ARG A 758 -32.19 -77.01 -10.54
CA ARG A 758 -30.77 -77.32 -10.78
C ARG A 758 -29.86 -77.04 -9.57
N VAL A 759 -30.11 -75.95 -8.83
CA VAL A 759 -29.40 -75.66 -7.56
C VAL A 759 -29.61 -76.79 -6.57
N LEU A 760 -30.87 -77.19 -6.35
CA LEU A 760 -31.22 -78.23 -5.39
C LEU A 760 -30.70 -79.61 -5.84
N GLU A 761 -30.79 -79.95 -7.12
CA GLU A 761 -30.23 -81.17 -7.71
C GLU A 761 -28.72 -81.28 -7.44
N ASN A 762 -27.97 -80.19 -7.62
CA ASN A 762 -26.52 -80.16 -7.34
C ASN A 762 -26.22 -80.38 -5.85
N VAL A 763 -27.03 -79.79 -4.96
CA VAL A 763 -26.81 -79.88 -3.52
C VAL A 763 -27.23 -81.25 -2.96
N PHE A 764 -28.42 -81.76 -3.32
CA PHE A 764 -28.89 -83.10 -2.95
C PHE A 764 -28.05 -84.21 -3.57
N GLY A 765 -27.62 -84.04 -4.83
CA GLY A 765 -26.72 -84.97 -5.51
C GLY A 765 -25.32 -85.03 -4.89
N ASN A 766 -24.83 -83.93 -4.30
CA ASN A 766 -23.61 -83.98 -3.50
C ASN A 766 -23.80 -84.79 -2.22
N VAL A 767 -24.93 -84.62 -1.53
CA VAL A 767 -25.23 -85.39 -0.33
C VAL A 767 -25.34 -86.89 -0.65
N SER A 768 -26.01 -87.27 -1.73
CA SER A 768 -26.16 -88.69 -2.09
C SER A 768 -24.82 -89.36 -2.40
N LYS A 769 -23.86 -88.62 -2.97
CA LYS A 769 -22.53 -89.13 -3.36
C LYS A 769 -21.53 -89.17 -2.22
N TYR A 770 -21.55 -88.18 -1.33
CA TYR A 770 -20.47 -87.98 -0.36
C TYR A 770 -20.88 -88.24 1.10
N ALA A 771 -22.17 -88.43 1.39
CA ALA A 771 -22.59 -88.79 2.74
C ALA A 771 -22.06 -90.18 3.15
N MET A 772 -21.76 -90.31 4.45
CA MET A 772 -21.38 -91.59 5.07
C MET A 772 -22.59 -92.53 5.06
N GLU A 773 -22.42 -93.73 4.53
CA GLU A 773 -23.50 -94.74 4.47
C GLU A 773 -24.00 -95.10 5.87
N ASN A 774 -25.28 -95.48 5.99
CA ASN A 774 -25.96 -95.78 7.26
C ASN A 774 -26.08 -94.58 8.23
N THR A 775 -26.00 -93.35 7.72
CA THR A 775 -26.20 -92.12 8.51
C THR A 775 -27.48 -91.38 8.11
N ARG A 776 -27.72 -90.22 8.76
CA ARG A 776 -28.91 -89.40 8.53
C ARG A 776 -28.59 -88.18 7.69
N VAL A 777 -29.52 -87.82 6.82
CA VAL A 777 -29.51 -86.55 6.07
C VAL A 777 -30.63 -85.68 6.63
N TYR A 778 -30.30 -84.49 7.13
CA TYR A 778 -31.28 -83.56 7.69
C TYR A 778 -31.64 -82.51 6.65
N VAL A 779 -32.93 -82.41 6.33
CA VAL A 779 -33.50 -81.40 5.44
C VAL A 779 -34.43 -80.53 6.27
N ASP A 780 -34.01 -79.31 6.60
CA ASP A 780 -34.80 -78.35 7.37
C ASP A 780 -35.19 -77.18 6.45
N VAL A 781 -36.49 -76.90 6.29
CA VAL A 781 -36.97 -75.65 5.67
C VAL A 781 -37.64 -74.79 6.72
N LYS A 782 -37.01 -73.65 7.02
CA LYS A 782 -37.47 -72.71 8.05
C LYS A 782 -37.97 -71.43 7.42
N VAL A 783 -39.09 -70.94 7.92
CA VAL A 783 -39.66 -69.64 7.54
C VAL A 783 -39.38 -68.64 8.66
N ASP A 784 -38.38 -67.78 8.45
CA ASP A 784 -38.01 -66.69 9.37
C ASP A 784 -38.23 -65.36 8.65
N ARG A 785 -39.48 -64.87 8.71
CA ARG A 785 -39.94 -63.73 7.90
C ARG A 785 -39.01 -62.52 8.13
N PRO A 786 -38.48 -61.91 7.05
CA PRO A 786 -38.99 -61.94 5.68
C PRO A 786 -38.41 -63.03 4.77
N ASN A 787 -37.66 -64.01 5.27
CA ASN A 787 -36.94 -64.98 4.44
C ASN A 787 -37.40 -66.43 4.68
N VAL A 788 -37.20 -67.27 3.67
CA VAL A 788 -37.29 -68.73 3.79
C VAL A 788 -35.90 -69.32 3.58
N GLN A 789 -35.53 -70.27 4.42
CA GLN A 789 -34.20 -70.87 4.44
C GLN A 789 -34.31 -72.40 4.37
N LEU A 790 -33.67 -72.99 3.36
CA LEU A 790 -33.39 -74.42 3.31
C LEU A 790 -32.01 -74.69 3.91
N SER A 791 -31.93 -75.64 4.83
CA SER A 791 -30.69 -76.16 5.41
C SER A 791 -30.61 -77.66 5.17
N LEU A 792 -29.62 -78.09 4.37
CA LEU A 792 -29.31 -79.50 4.13
C LEU A 792 -28.02 -79.88 4.86
N LYS A 793 -28.06 -80.95 5.68
CA LYS A 793 -26.92 -81.41 6.50
C LYS A 793 -26.69 -82.90 6.36
N ASN A 794 -25.43 -83.30 6.26
CA ASN A 794 -25.01 -84.70 6.35
C ASN A 794 -23.63 -84.84 7.00
N ILE A 795 -23.29 -86.05 7.42
CA ILE A 795 -21.93 -86.42 7.78
C ILE A 795 -21.25 -86.97 6.51
N SER A 796 -20.09 -86.43 6.16
CA SER A 796 -19.28 -86.85 5.00
C SER A 796 -18.62 -88.20 5.28
N ALA A 797 -18.48 -89.04 4.25
CA ALA A 797 -17.76 -90.31 4.35
C ALA A 797 -16.23 -90.13 4.51
N GLN A 798 -15.69 -88.97 4.11
CA GLN A 798 -14.29 -88.60 4.26
C GLN A 798 -14.14 -87.27 5.00
N PRO A 799 -13.07 -87.08 5.79
CA PRO A 799 -12.81 -85.81 6.47
C PRO A 799 -12.66 -84.63 5.49
N LEU A 800 -13.37 -83.54 5.77
CA LEU A 800 -13.34 -82.32 4.97
C LEU A 800 -12.21 -81.40 5.44
N ASN A 801 -11.00 -81.64 4.95
CA ASN A 801 -9.80 -80.85 5.29
C ASN A 801 -9.59 -79.62 4.39
N ILE A 802 -10.68 -78.98 3.94
CA ILE A 802 -10.65 -77.80 3.07
C ILE A 802 -11.63 -76.74 3.59
N SER A 803 -11.37 -75.47 3.27
CA SER A 803 -12.27 -74.38 3.68
C SER A 803 -13.59 -74.41 2.89
N ALA A 804 -14.64 -73.84 3.47
CA ALA A 804 -15.93 -73.72 2.79
C ALA A 804 -15.82 -72.84 1.54
N GLU A 805 -15.02 -71.78 1.58
CA GLU A 805 -14.76 -70.90 0.43
C GLU A 805 -14.10 -71.69 -0.71
N GLU A 806 -13.04 -72.43 -0.41
CA GLU A 806 -12.29 -73.25 -1.38
C GLU A 806 -13.15 -74.37 -1.98
N LEU A 807 -14.01 -75.02 -1.19
CA LEU A 807 -14.92 -76.07 -1.70
C LEU A 807 -16.03 -75.51 -2.62
N THR A 808 -16.30 -74.21 -2.58
CA THR A 808 -17.21 -73.53 -3.51
C THR A 808 -16.51 -72.97 -4.76
N GLU A 809 -15.19 -73.06 -4.87
CA GLU A 809 -14.46 -72.69 -6.08
C GLU A 809 -14.58 -73.74 -7.19
N ARG A 810 -14.31 -73.32 -8.44
CA ARG A 810 -14.46 -74.18 -9.61
C ARG A 810 -13.38 -75.24 -9.68
N PHE A 811 -13.78 -76.44 -10.08
CA PHE A 811 -12.92 -77.61 -10.26
C PHE A 811 -12.26 -78.12 -8.98
N ILE A 812 -12.65 -77.58 -7.81
CA ILE A 812 -12.18 -78.06 -6.52
C ILE A 812 -13.05 -79.24 -6.06
N ARG A 813 -12.40 -80.23 -5.42
CA ARG A 813 -13.05 -81.37 -4.78
C ARG A 813 -12.42 -81.61 -3.41
N GLY A 814 -13.23 -82.07 -2.47
CA GLY A 814 -12.79 -82.37 -1.10
C GLY A 814 -12.18 -83.75 -0.88
N ASP A 815 -12.14 -84.62 -1.90
CA ASP A 815 -11.61 -85.98 -1.79
C ASP A 815 -10.16 -86.12 -2.30
N VAL A 816 -9.34 -86.89 -1.59
CA VAL A 816 -7.92 -87.09 -1.93
C VAL A 816 -7.74 -88.12 -3.07
N SER A 817 -8.75 -88.97 -3.31
CA SER A 817 -8.71 -90.00 -4.36
C SER A 817 -9.49 -89.59 -5.61
N ARG A 818 -8.78 -89.27 -6.71
CA ARG A 818 -9.35 -88.85 -8.03
C ARG A 818 -10.30 -89.87 -8.72
N ASN A 819 -10.70 -90.95 -8.05
CA ASN A 819 -11.51 -92.04 -8.61
C ASN A 819 -13.02 -91.86 -8.43
N THR A 820 -13.51 -90.84 -7.71
CA THR A 820 -14.95 -90.58 -7.58
C THR A 820 -15.52 -89.78 -8.77
N GLU A 821 -16.83 -89.90 -8.98
CA GLU A 821 -17.57 -89.16 -10.02
C GLU A 821 -17.97 -87.76 -9.55
N GLY A 822 -17.67 -86.73 -10.34
CA GLY A 822 -18.00 -85.34 -10.06
C GLY A 822 -17.26 -84.39 -11.00
N SER A 823 -17.79 -83.18 -11.23
CA SER A 823 -17.17 -82.13 -12.06
C SER A 823 -16.32 -81.15 -11.25
N GLY A 824 -16.61 -81.01 -9.95
CA GLY A 824 -16.10 -79.91 -9.13
C GLY A 824 -16.74 -78.56 -9.48
N LEU A 825 -17.84 -78.55 -10.26
CA LEU A 825 -18.53 -77.34 -10.68
C LEU A 825 -19.90 -77.18 -10.00
N GLY A 826 -20.52 -78.27 -9.53
CA GLY A 826 -21.90 -78.25 -9.02
C GLY A 826 -22.15 -77.24 -7.89
N LEU A 827 -21.27 -77.13 -6.89
CA LEU A 827 -21.42 -76.14 -5.80
C LEU A 827 -21.21 -74.70 -6.28
N SER A 828 -20.26 -74.48 -7.19
CA SER A 828 -20.02 -73.15 -7.78
C SER A 828 -21.21 -72.70 -8.65
N ILE A 829 -21.79 -73.61 -9.43
CA ILE A 829 -23.00 -73.35 -10.23
C ILE A 829 -24.19 -73.06 -9.31
N ALA A 830 -24.38 -73.86 -8.25
CA ALA A 830 -25.45 -73.65 -7.28
C ALA A 830 -25.34 -72.27 -6.61
N LYS A 831 -24.13 -71.88 -6.19
CA LYS A 831 -23.85 -70.56 -5.61
C LYS A 831 -24.14 -69.43 -6.59
N ASP A 832 -23.59 -69.49 -7.80
CA ASP A 832 -23.77 -68.44 -8.82
C ASP A 832 -25.26 -68.30 -9.22
N LEU A 833 -25.98 -69.41 -9.40
CA LEU A 833 -27.42 -69.39 -9.74
C LEU A 833 -28.29 -68.85 -8.62
N VAL A 834 -28.00 -69.14 -7.35
CA VAL A 834 -28.73 -68.57 -6.21
C VAL A 834 -28.50 -67.05 -6.13
N GLN A 835 -27.24 -66.62 -6.29
CA GLN A 835 -26.87 -65.21 -6.25
C GLN A 835 -27.49 -64.42 -7.42
N LEU A 836 -27.49 -64.97 -8.64
CA LEU A 836 -28.13 -64.36 -9.80
C LEU A 836 -29.64 -64.16 -9.62
N GLN A 837 -30.29 -65.02 -8.84
CA GLN A 837 -31.71 -64.95 -8.50
C GLN A 837 -31.99 -64.08 -7.25
N GLY A 838 -30.97 -63.45 -6.67
CA GLY A 838 -31.09 -62.57 -5.50
C GLY A 838 -31.20 -63.30 -4.15
N GLY A 839 -30.92 -64.60 -4.10
CA GLY A 839 -30.82 -65.39 -2.87
C GLY A 839 -29.40 -65.42 -2.30
N GLU A 840 -29.26 -66.02 -1.12
CA GLU A 840 -27.96 -66.23 -0.45
C GLU A 840 -27.63 -67.72 -0.34
N PHE A 841 -26.39 -68.09 -0.71
CA PHE A 841 -25.87 -69.45 -0.61
C PHE A 841 -24.69 -69.48 0.37
N LYS A 842 -24.81 -70.29 1.43
CA LYS A 842 -23.78 -70.45 2.47
C LYS A 842 -23.40 -71.91 2.62
N LEU A 843 -22.10 -72.18 2.68
CA LEU A 843 -21.54 -73.49 3.00
C LEU A 843 -20.85 -73.42 4.36
N TYR A 844 -21.11 -74.39 5.23
CA TYR A 844 -20.48 -74.53 6.53
C TYR A 844 -19.92 -75.94 6.68
N LEU A 845 -18.64 -76.02 7.05
CA LEU A 845 -17.90 -77.26 7.24
C LEU A 845 -17.34 -77.29 8.68
N ASP A 846 -17.51 -78.39 9.39
CA ASP A 846 -16.90 -78.62 10.71
C ASP A 846 -16.55 -80.10 10.88
N GLY A 847 -15.26 -80.43 10.73
CA GLY A 847 -14.78 -81.81 10.67
C GLY A 847 -15.42 -82.59 9.52
N ASP A 848 -16.32 -83.52 9.85
CA ASP A 848 -17.04 -84.33 8.86
C ASP A 848 -18.45 -83.77 8.56
N LEU A 849 -18.87 -82.69 9.22
CA LEU A 849 -20.18 -82.07 9.00
C LEU A 849 -20.16 -81.22 7.73
N PHE A 850 -21.02 -81.57 6.79
CA PHE A 850 -21.35 -80.76 5.62
C PHE A 850 -22.73 -80.12 5.84
N LYS A 851 -22.81 -78.79 5.77
CA LYS A 851 -24.07 -78.04 5.83
C LYS A 851 -24.14 -76.98 4.73
N VAL A 852 -25.16 -77.08 3.88
CA VAL A 852 -25.51 -76.04 2.90
C VAL A 852 -26.76 -75.31 3.37
N THR A 853 -26.76 -73.99 3.26
CA THR A 853 -27.88 -73.11 3.56
C THR A 853 -28.21 -72.26 2.34
N ILE A 854 -29.46 -72.30 1.89
CA ILE A 854 -29.99 -71.53 0.76
C ILE A 854 -31.12 -70.66 1.30
N GLU A 855 -31.03 -69.35 1.08
CA GLU A 855 -31.97 -68.38 1.62
C GLU A 855 -32.54 -67.49 0.52
N PHE A 856 -33.85 -67.33 0.51
CA PHE A 856 -34.56 -66.42 -0.39
C PHE A 856 -35.50 -65.52 0.41
N ARG A 857 -35.67 -64.29 -0.08
CA ARG A 857 -36.66 -63.38 0.47
C ARG A 857 -38.06 -63.80 0.00
N MET A 858 -38.99 -63.94 0.93
CA MET A 858 -40.39 -64.21 0.65
C MET A 858 -41.09 -62.96 0.10
N LYS A 859 -42.10 -63.18 -0.74
CA LYS A 859 -42.90 -62.12 -1.34
C LYS A 859 -43.98 -61.59 -0.41
#